data_AF-A0A1J8Q2Q5-F1
#
_entry.id   AF-A0A1J8Q2Q5-F1
#
_cell.length_a   1.000
_cell.length_b   1.000
_cell.length_c   1.000
_cell.angle_alpha   90.00
_cell.angle_beta   90.00
_cell.angle_gamma   90.00
#
_symmetry.space_group_name_H-M   'P 1'
#
loop_
_entity.id
_entity.type
_entity.pdbx_description
1 polymer ?
#
loop_
_entity_poly.entity_id
_entity_poly.type
_entity_poly.pdbx_seq_one_letter_code
_entity_poly.pdbx_strand_id
1 'polypeptide(L)'
;MISTLASRLLSSADDPNVIQKAHELLRAVRHATFKWVQELSEALQKAPNESSSNEFQARLRDMAAICRGTYDVGPDNIDALLQSPHDLEILAYCSVTVRDNVPVDLHDLPPVSRILLERDRRLSHFLETYFRCHVKDNQDGLDCALERLWPGYQRHTPWTVLEFPNSRWIRCETASSDDPSCQIILLDMLTGRLLVDGKPLARLPDCFMQHPSHVVLFGHQVLDVFPTKNAGMEFATKSLIHGFQIYFGMRNEEVVIQSQRIQSQREDGDLLELIPRGKIESDFPASLVYDHVHWLNLSTRAIEFRPVKTMWEPSNNNWVLQFTEGGHSVAQRGQSALFDICSPTFLMIARTLRPLEDFRFLVVTCDSNAGQMVVKVNLPLYGLSFFIDGEGELQSHDQRGMVVDENQSTGTMLGLVSQLVVRPKDWQTYDDRRVIIPQGNVVVEPSGPHVHAIIHPGPGRRHYHWYTVDAELCRLTGNVGLTNKLYKVYLHAVCSSHVADPLTKRTGVEEAMLLLQSAACYSFMKLDPFDSELLTQIGSLTVDRTWYPAHKRSMQKVHWQHGLSSYIQSSREESLLERVSQRSTVLYSRDIVDSFYLTQSSSTEYTARDLVRCSDDEQRAFECASMVCHWNTMLEPSHSLYEVFLRWVRVPGEKTHDVSLRYDKEWLKPDLGERWMSVYELCRGADQETHTFELAFTLSAMTYSSPENMELAVTMFAFAAIPDFRAIRSPGYDMYDLSFGLKPTERDLCRLISSSTTFENSPEASLSQRSYEGYYELDTRRRKEFQDECLREQTAAVNILLNWPLSDSVPRLALDVLNGSRYNKSDLTTELDNLYTNCYRNHHLKIYLDKVQNVLDEVRRTFTPSVKQTYAFTPSNSSLVSVTTIIPTGDLFRKHSPVIALLLEPLKQSDDSDKFSRSVVDPTPLRDVISMFSQCRSDQFGRQYSAHLEESRSHLEDERSLAPPRSTRCTDILQHYQMWCGIYSDALLKLKEHLAPCGLTEESSYNSGHWPRITVTFLLGLLASTSKTPLCDAWKAPLTNFAMILLRLQRLRRLLKLAAGGDHEEFLKELANDGYQGVANTQAYVDWLLIQVFDGHQQSNNRSLTIELGRESISCPSHTS
;
A
#
# COMPACT_ATOMS: atom_id res chain seq x y z
N MET A 1 24.74 -47.83 -8.08
CA MET A 1 24.49 -48.78 -6.97
C MET A 1 25.59 -49.83 -6.85
N ILE A 2 25.90 -50.58 -7.92
CA ILE A 2 26.96 -51.61 -7.91
C ILE A 2 28.32 -51.01 -7.53
N SER A 3 28.76 -49.94 -8.20
CA SER A 3 30.03 -49.24 -7.90
C SER A 3 30.12 -48.76 -6.45
N THR A 4 29.05 -48.17 -5.93
CA THR A 4 28.96 -47.70 -4.54
C THR A 4 29.00 -48.82 -3.51
N LEU A 5 28.37 -49.97 -3.79
CA LEU A 5 28.42 -51.13 -2.90
C LEU A 5 29.81 -51.77 -2.90
N ALA A 6 30.44 -51.90 -4.07
CA ALA A 6 31.81 -52.40 -4.19
C ALA A 6 32.82 -51.48 -3.47
N SER A 7 32.66 -50.16 -3.59
CA SER A 7 33.53 -49.19 -2.90
C SER A 7 33.35 -49.24 -1.37
N ARG A 8 32.11 -49.43 -0.89
CA ARG A 8 31.85 -49.65 0.55
C ARG A 8 32.42 -50.98 1.04
N LEU A 9 32.28 -52.05 0.26
CA LEU A 9 32.87 -53.35 0.57
C LEU A 9 34.39 -53.23 0.73
N LEU A 10 35.06 -52.53 -0.19
CA LEU A 10 36.50 -52.26 -0.10
C LEU A 10 36.89 -51.49 1.17
N SER A 11 36.05 -50.58 1.66
CA SER A 11 36.35 -49.82 2.89
C SER A 11 36.26 -50.65 4.18
N SER A 12 35.64 -51.84 4.13
CA SER A 12 35.41 -52.69 5.31
C SER A 12 35.96 -54.11 5.16
N ALA A 13 36.60 -54.44 4.05
CA ALA A 13 37.09 -55.79 3.76
C ALA A 13 38.57 -55.90 4.12
N ASP A 14 38.90 -56.89 4.96
CA ASP A 14 40.30 -57.22 5.30
C ASP A 14 40.83 -58.44 4.51
N ASP A 15 39.94 -59.18 3.83
CA ASP A 15 40.31 -60.37 3.04
C ASP A 15 40.87 -59.96 1.66
N PRO A 16 42.14 -60.30 1.34
CA PRO A 16 42.77 -59.96 0.06
C PRO A 16 42.03 -60.47 -1.18
N ASN A 17 41.36 -61.63 -1.10
CA ASN A 17 40.59 -62.17 -2.22
C ASN A 17 39.31 -61.37 -2.46
N VAL A 18 38.68 -60.86 -1.40
CA VAL A 18 37.50 -60.00 -1.51
C VAL A 18 37.90 -58.65 -2.09
N ILE A 19 39.03 -58.09 -1.65
CA ILE A 19 39.60 -56.85 -2.18
C ILE A 19 39.89 -56.98 -3.69
N GLN A 20 40.61 -58.03 -4.09
CA GLN A 20 40.95 -58.28 -5.51
C GLN A 20 39.70 -58.43 -6.39
N LYS A 21 38.71 -59.22 -5.97
CA LYS A 21 37.44 -59.38 -6.70
C LYS A 21 36.65 -58.07 -6.79
N ALA A 22 36.70 -57.24 -5.75
CA ALA A 22 36.05 -55.93 -5.77
C ALA A 22 36.76 -54.95 -6.72
N HIS A 23 38.09 -54.98 -6.83
CA HIS A 23 38.83 -54.22 -7.85
C HIS A 23 38.47 -54.67 -9.27
N GLU A 24 38.42 -55.99 -9.52
CA GLU A 24 38.00 -56.55 -10.82
C GLU A 24 36.58 -56.13 -11.19
N LEU A 25 35.65 -56.16 -10.22
CA LEU A 25 34.27 -55.71 -10.43
C LEU A 25 34.21 -54.21 -10.75
N LEU A 26 34.95 -53.36 -10.03
CA LEU A 26 35.00 -51.92 -10.31
C LEU A 26 35.56 -51.63 -11.70
N ARG A 27 36.61 -52.34 -12.13
CA ARG A 27 37.12 -52.24 -13.51
C ARG A 27 36.08 -52.69 -14.53
N ALA A 28 35.38 -53.81 -14.32
CA ALA A 28 34.35 -54.27 -15.24
C ALA A 28 33.21 -53.25 -15.37
N VAL A 29 32.77 -52.67 -14.25
CA VAL A 29 31.76 -51.60 -14.23
C VAL A 29 32.27 -50.35 -14.97
N ARG A 30 33.53 -49.98 -14.78
CA ARG A 30 34.16 -48.84 -15.47
C ARG A 30 34.12 -49.00 -16.98
N HIS A 31 34.57 -50.14 -17.51
CA HIS A 31 34.59 -50.36 -18.96
C HIS A 31 33.18 -50.38 -19.56
N ALA A 32 32.21 -51.01 -18.86
CA ALA A 32 30.81 -51.02 -19.31
C ALA A 32 30.20 -49.61 -19.34
N THR A 33 30.40 -48.84 -18.27
CA THR A 33 29.88 -47.46 -18.18
C THR A 33 30.58 -46.52 -19.14
N PHE A 34 31.88 -46.67 -19.37
CA PHE A 34 32.63 -45.88 -20.36
C PHE A 34 32.14 -46.13 -21.79
N LYS A 35 31.85 -47.39 -22.13
CA LYS A 35 31.22 -47.72 -23.42
C LYS A 35 29.87 -47.02 -23.59
N TRP A 36 29.05 -46.97 -22.54
CA TRP A 36 27.79 -46.23 -22.58
C TRP A 36 27.98 -44.71 -22.71
N VAL A 37 29.02 -44.13 -22.11
CA VAL A 37 29.37 -42.72 -22.33
C VAL A 37 29.67 -42.47 -23.82
N GLN A 38 30.41 -43.37 -24.48
CA GLN A 38 30.73 -43.25 -25.91
C GLN A 38 29.46 -43.35 -26.78
N GLU A 39 28.62 -44.36 -26.54
CA GLU A 39 27.35 -44.54 -27.26
C GLU A 39 26.41 -43.34 -27.07
N LEU A 40 26.34 -42.77 -25.85
CA LEU A 40 25.54 -41.57 -25.56
C LEU A 40 26.12 -40.31 -26.23
N SER A 41 27.44 -40.19 -26.31
CA SER A 41 28.10 -39.08 -27.01
C SER A 41 27.79 -39.12 -28.51
N GLU A 42 27.81 -40.30 -29.13
CA GLU A 42 27.42 -40.46 -30.54
C GLU A 42 25.92 -40.21 -30.76
N ALA A 43 25.07 -40.67 -29.84
CA ALA A 43 23.63 -40.43 -29.90
C ALA A 43 23.30 -38.93 -29.77
N LEU A 44 24.01 -38.20 -28.92
CA LEU A 44 23.88 -36.75 -28.78
C LEU A 44 24.20 -36.03 -30.09
N GLN A 45 25.27 -36.43 -30.78
CA GLN A 45 25.64 -35.85 -32.08
C GLN A 45 24.61 -36.13 -33.20
N LYS A 46 23.84 -37.21 -33.09
CA LYS A 46 22.84 -37.65 -34.07
C LYS A 46 21.41 -37.28 -33.67
N ALA A 47 21.21 -36.53 -32.58
CA ALA A 47 19.88 -36.26 -32.05
C ALA A 47 19.03 -35.41 -33.04
N PRO A 48 17.79 -35.84 -33.36
CA PRO A 48 17.00 -35.20 -34.41
C PRO A 48 16.28 -33.93 -33.95
N ASN A 49 16.08 -33.75 -32.65
CA ASN A 49 15.38 -32.60 -32.08
C ASN A 49 15.98 -32.19 -30.71
N GLU A 50 15.63 -30.99 -30.28
CA GLU A 50 16.18 -30.35 -29.07
C GLU A 50 15.83 -31.12 -27.78
N SER A 51 14.61 -31.65 -27.67
CA SER A 51 14.19 -32.41 -26.48
C SER A 51 15.01 -33.70 -26.31
N SER A 52 15.26 -34.43 -27.40
CA SER A 52 16.12 -35.62 -27.36
C SER A 52 17.57 -35.24 -27.08
N SER A 53 18.06 -34.12 -27.64
CA SER A 53 19.41 -33.62 -27.37
C SER A 53 19.61 -33.31 -25.88
N ASN A 54 18.68 -32.60 -25.25
CA ASN A 54 18.73 -32.28 -23.82
C ASN A 54 18.68 -33.55 -22.95
N GLU A 55 17.87 -34.54 -23.33
CA GLU A 55 17.80 -35.81 -22.62
C GLU A 55 19.11 -36.61 -22.74
N PHE A 56 19.67 -36.74 -23.96
CA PHE A 56 20.95 -37.41 -24.16
C PHE A 56 22.09 -36.69 -23.44
N GLN A 57 22.11 -35.36 -23.45
CA GLN A 57 23.08 -34.54 -22.72
C GLN A 57 23.01 -34.80 -21.21
N ALA A 58 21.80 -34.82 -20.63
CA ALA A 58 21.61 -35.12 -19.21
C ALA A 58 22.08 -36.54 -18.85
N ARG A 59 21.74 -37.53 -19.68
CA ARG A 59 22.17 -38.92 -19.49
C ARG A 59 23.68 -39.09 -19.66
N LEU A 60 24.28 -38.41 -20.63
CA LEU A 60 25.72 -38.44 -20.89
C LEU A 60 26.51 -37.91 -19.69
N ARG A 61 26.10 -36.76 -19.14
CA ARG A 61 26.67 -36.19 -17.91
C ARG A 61 26.59 -37.17 -16.74
N ASP A 62 25.40 -37.69 -16.46
CA ASP A 62 25.19 -38.58 -15.32
C ASP A 62 25.96 -39.90 -15.50
N MET A 63 26.00 -40.46 -16.71
CA MET A 63 26.75 -41.68 -16.99
C MET A 63 28.27 -41.47 -16.84
N ALA A 64 28.80 -40.34 -17.30
CA ALA A 64 30.21 -40.00 -17.14
C ALA A 64 30.59 -39.83 -15.66
N ALA A 65 29.74 -39.20 -14.84
CA ALA A 65 29.95 -39.10 -13.40
C ALA A 65 29.84 -40.46 -12.68
N ILE A 66 28.94 -41.36 -13.11
CA ILE A 66 28.87 -42.74 -12.62
C ILE A 66 30.14 -43.53 -12.94
N CYS A 67 30.66 -43.38 -14.17
CA CYS A 67 31.91 -44.01 -14.60
C CYS A 67 33.08 -43.55 -13.73
N ARG A 68 33.20 -42.24 -13.47
CA ARG A 68 34.18 -41.67 -12.53
C ARG A 68 33.98 -42.18 -11.10
N GLY A 69 32.74 -42.40 -10.67
CA GLY A 69 32.44 -43.00 -9.37
C GLY A 69 33.08 -44.37 -9.12
N THR A 70 33.64 -45.05 -10.13
CA THR A 70 34.43 -46.28 -9.96
C THR A 70 35.80 -46.07 -9.33
N TYR A 71 36.27 -44.82 -9.22
CA TYR A 71 37.52 -44.44 -8.54
C TYR A 71 37.28 -43.93 -7.11
N ASP A 72 36.03 -43.89 -6.63
CA ASP A 72 35.63 -43.42 -5.29
C ASP A 72 35.96 -44.45 -4.20
N VAL A 73 37.25 -44.78 -4.06
CA VAL A 73 37.80 -45.76 -3.11
C VAL A 73 38.77 -45.10 -2.13
N GLY A 74 39.17 -45.81 -1.06
CA GLY A 74 40.15 -45.31 -0.11
C GLY A 74 41.58 -45.20 -0.68
N PRO A 75 42.48 -44.42 -0.02
CA PRO A 75 43.87 -44.22 -0.44
C PRO A 75 44.62 -45.53 -0.74
N ASP A 76 44.42 -46.57 0.07
CA ASP A 76 45.15 -47.84 -0.09
C ASP A 76 44.73 -48.65 -1.33
N ASN A 77 43.63 -48.27 -1.97
CA ASN A 77 43.02 -49.00 -3.08
C ASN A 77 43.12 -48.27 -4.43
N ILE A 78 43.39 -46.96 -4.43
CA ILE A 78 43.33 -46.16 -5.67
C ILE A 78 44.46 -46.51 -6.63
N ASP A 79 45.65 -46.80 -6.12
CA ASP A 79 46.80 -47.22 -6.93
C ASP A 79 46.53 -48.53 -7.68
N ALA A 80 45.69 -49.41 -7.13
CA ALA A 80 45.25 -50.62 -7.84
C ALA A 80 44.28 -50.30 -8.99
N LEU A 81 43.51 -49.22 -8.88
CA LEU A 81 42.48 -48.84 -9.85
C LEU A 81 42.95 -47.83 -10.90
N LEU A 82 44.10 -47.20 -10.70
CA LEU A 82 44.83 -46.33 -11.63
C LEU A 82 46.21 -46.96 -11.93
N GLN A 83 46.25 -48.09 -12.63
CA GLN A 83 47.53 -48.75 -12.98
C GLN A 83 47.88 -48.61 -14.46
N SER A 84 46.88 -48.57 -15.33
CA SER A 84 47.07 -48.57 -16.78
C SER A 84 46.86 -47.19 -17.40
N PRO A 85 47.48 -46.90 -18.57
CA PRO A 85 47.15 -45.72 -19.36
C PRO A 85 45.66 -45.60 -19.66
N HIS A 86 44.99 -46.74 -19.89
CA HIS A 86 43.55 -46.78 -20.17
C HIS A 86 42.71 -46.31 -18.97
N ASP A 87 43.15 -46.58 -17.74
CA ASP A 87 42.46 -46.07 -16.54
C ASP A 87 42.58 -44.54 -16.44
N LEU A 88 43.71 -43.96 -16.83
CA LEU A 88 43.90 -42.51 -16.87
C LEU A 88 43.10 -41.87 -18.01
N GLU A 89 43.04 -42.53 -19.17
CA GLU A 89 42.22 -42.13 -20.33
C GLU A 89 40.76 -41.95 -19.93
N ILE A 90 40.16 -42.99 -19.34
CA ILE A 90 38.75 -42.98 -18.93
C ILE A 90 38.51 -41.87 -17.89
N LEU A 91 39.41 -41.71 -16.92
CA LEU A 91 39.29 -40.69 -15.89
C LEU A 91 39.27 -39.27 -16.48
N ALA A 92 40.23 -38.96 -17.35
CA ALA A 92 40.37 -37.66 -17.99
C ALA A 92 39.19 -37.38 -18.95
N TYR A 93 38.87 -38.33 -19.82
CA TYR A 93 37.76 -38.22 -20.78
C TYR A 93 36.45 -37.92 -20.05
N CYS A 94 36.07 -38.76 -19.07
CA CYS A 94 34.85 -38.54 -18.32
C CYS A 94 34.87 -37.24 -17.51
N SER A 95 36.04 -36.74 -17.07
CA SER A 95 36.15 -35.44 -16.38
C SER A 95 35.66 -34.30 -17.25
N VAL A 96 36.16 -34.27 -18.49
CA VAL A 96 35.83 -33.23 -19.47
C VAL A 96 34.37 -33.39 -19.90
N THR A 97 33.92 -34.62 -20.17
CA THR A 97 32.52 -34.90 -20.54
C THR A 97 31.53 -34.45 -19.46
N VAL A 98 31.80 -34.69 -18.16
CA VAL A 98 30.95 -34.19 -17.09
C VAL A 98 30.91 -32.66 -17.13
N ARG A 99 32.07 -32.00 -17.19
CA ARG A 99 32.17 -30.54 -17.19
C ARG A 99 31.42 -29.91 -18.36
N ASP A 100 31.58 -30.47 -19.55
CA ASP A 100 31.00 -29.91 -20.77
C ASP A 100 29.48 -30.02 -20.79
N ASN A 101 28.88 -30.98 -20.09
CA ASN A 101 27.44 -31.25 -20.12
C ASN A 101 26.68 -30.85 -18.84
N VAL A 102 27.33 -30.15 -17.89
CA VAL A 102 26.69 -29.61 -16.68
C VAL A 102 25.99 -28.28 -16.99
N PRO A 103 24.70 -28.09 -16.67
CA PRO A 103 24.03 -26.79 -16.83
C PRO A 103 24.60 -25.75 -15.85
N VAL A 104 24.36 -24.47 -16.15
CA VAL A 104 24.78 -23.37 -15.28
C VAL A 104 24.02 -23.37 -13.95
N ASP A 105 22.70 -23.58 -14.01
CA ASP A 105 21.87 -23.70 -12.82
C ASP A 105 21.76 -25.17 -12.40
N LEU A 106 22.19 -25.46 -11.18
CA LEU A 106 22.15 -26.80 -10.59
C LEU A 106 20.84 -27.08 -9.85
N HIS A 107 20.00 -26.07 -9.61
CA HIS A 107 18.72 -26.21 -8.90
C HIS A 107 17.66 -26.91 -9.74
N ASP A 108 17.71 -26.74 -11.06
CA ASP A 108 16.79 -27.37 -12.01
C ASP A 108 17.09 -28.86 -12.26
N LEU A 109 18.23 -29.36 -11.75
CA LEU A 109 18.60 -30.75 -11.92
C LEU A 109 17.78 -31.66 -10.99
N PRO A 110 17.41 -32.88 -11.44
CA PRO A 110 16.85 -33.90 -10.57
C PRO A 110 17.74 -34.12 -9.33
N PRO A 111 17.16 -34.36 -8.13
CA PRO A 111 17.94 -34.50 -6.90
C PRO A 111 19.08 -35.53 -6.97
N VAL A 112 18.88 -36.62 -7.72
CA VAL A 112 19.87 -37.68 -7.90
C VAL A 112 21.08 -37.19 -8.69
N SER A 113 20.87 -36.47 -9.80
CA SER A 113 21.94 -35.92 -10.63
C SER A 113 22.76 -34.89 -9.85
N ARG A 114 22.10 -34.06 -9.02
CA ARG A 114 22.79 -33.10 -8.14
C ARG A 114 23.68 -33.79 -7.11
N ILE A 115 23.19 -34.84 -6.44
CA ILE A 115 24.01 -35.64 -5.50
C ILE A 115 25.20 -36.27 -6.23
N LEU A 116 24.99 -36.77 -7.44
CA LEU A 116 26.04 -37.39 -8.24
C LEU A 116 27.15 -36.39 -8.58
N LEU A 117 26.82 -35.16 -8.98
CA LEU A 117 27.78 -34.10 -9.26
C LEU A 117 28.54 -33.65 -8.00
N GLU A 118 27.89 -33.55 -6.85
CA GLU A 118 28.58 -33.22 -5.59
C GLU A 118 29.56 -34.32 -5.17
N ARG A 119 29.21 -35.58 -5.40
CA ARG A 119 30.13 -36.70 -5.18
C ARG A 119 31.31 -36.67 -6.14
N ASP A 120 31.06 -36.34 -7.41
CA ASP A 120 32.11 -36.18 -8.40
C ASP A 120 33.08 -35.04 -8.04
N ARG A 121 32.57 -33.89 -7.56
CA ARG A 121 33.41 -32.79 -7.06
C ARG A 121 34.32 -33.21 -5.91
N ARG A 122 33.77 -33.93 -4.92
CA ARG A 122 34.56 -34.50 -3.81
C ARG A 122 35.62 -35.46 -4.34
N LEU A 123 35.24 -36.34 -5.27
CA LEU A 123 36.13 -37.30 -5.89
C LEU A 123 37.27 -36.62 -6.64
N SER A 124 37.00 -35.58 -7.43
CA SER A 124 38.03 -34.83 -8.15
C SER A 124 39.10 -34.26 -7.21
N HIS A 125 38.70 -33.79 -6.02
CA HIS A 125 39.65 -33.29 -5.03
C HIS A 125 40.52 -34.41 -4.45
N PHE A 126 39.93 -35.57 -4.15
CA PHE A 126 40.68 -36.76 -3.72
C PHE A 126 41.66 -37.24 -4.80
N LEU A 127 41.22 -37.28 -6.05
CA LEU A 127 42.01 -37.78 -7.18
C LEU A 127 43.11 -36.82 -7.64
N GLU A 128 43.05 -35.53 -7.31
CA GLU A 128 44.00 -34.51 -7.79
C GLU A 128 45.47 -34.93 -7.57
N THR A 129 45.79 -35.44 -6.39
CA THR A 129 47.18 -35.82 -6.04
C THR A 129 47.63 -37.03 -6.86
N TYR A 130 46.77 -38.03 -7.02
CA TYR A 130 47.07 -39.24 -7.80
C TYR A 130 47.15 -38.93 -9.30
N PHE A 131 46.21 -38.13 -9.82
CA PHE A 131 46.23 -37.64 -11.19
C PHE A 131 47.55 -36.90 -11.47
N ARG A 132 47.97 -36.03 -10.55
CA ARG A 132 49.23 -35.26 -10.65
C ARG A 132 50.47 -36.16 -10.64
N CYS A 133 50.50 -37.23 -9.82
CA CYS A 133 51.59 -38.20 -9.82
C CYS A 133 51.65 -38.97 -11.14
N HIS A 134 50.51 -39.48 -11.61
CA HIS A 134 50.44 -40.22 -12.88
C HIS A 134 50.85 -39.39 -14.10
N VAL A 135 50.56 -38.09 -14.13
CA VAL A 135 51.05 -37.20 -15.21
C VAL A 135 52.59 -37.18 -15.29
N LYS A 136 53.30 -37.37 -14.17
CA LYS A 136 54.77 -37.43 -14.16
C LYS A 136 55.31 -38.79 -14.57
N ASP A 137 54.57 -39.86 -14.31
CA ASP A 137 55.02 -41.25 -14.50
C ASP A 137 54.61 -41.85 -15.86
N ASN A 138 53.39 -41.59 -16.34
CA ASN A 138 52.86 -42.14 -17.60
C ASN A 138 51.76 -41.25 -18.23
N GLN A 139 52.06 -40.69 -19.41
CA GLN A 139 51.23 -39.66 -20.06
C GLN A 139 50.36 -40.19 -21.21
N ASP A 140 50.56 -41.43 -21.65
CA ASP A 140 49.89 -41.98 -22.85
C ASP A 140 48.36 -42.02 -22.70
N GLY A 141 47.87 -42.20 -21.46
CA GLY A 141 46.44 -42.16 -21.17
C GLY A 141 45.79 -40.80 -21.42
N LEU A 142 46.51 -39.70 -21.17
CA LEU A 142 46.01 -38.34 -21.46
C LEU A 142 45.94 -38.08 -22.95
N ASP A 143 46.91 -38.60 -23.70
CA ASP A 143 46.92 -38.48 -25.16
C ASP A 143 45.73 -39.21 -25.76
N CYS A 144 45.49 -40.46 -25.36
CA CYS A 144 44.31 -41.23 -25.79
C CYS A 144 42.99 -40.50 -25.47
N ALA A 145 42.89 -39.86 -24.30
CA ALA A 145 41.70 -39.10 -23.92
C ALA A 145 41.50 -37.87 -24.82
N LEU A 146 42.58 -37.13 -25.10
CA LEU A 146 42.52 -35.93 -25.94
C LEU A 146 42.31 -36.24 -27.41
N GLU A 147 42.91 -37.30 -27.96
CA GLU A 147 42.65 -37.72 -29.35
C GLU A 147 41.16 -38.00 -29.57
N ARG A 148 40.44 -38.51 -28.55
CA ARG A 148 39.00 -38.73 -28.60
C ARG A 148 38.16 -37.47 -28.40
N LEU A 149 38.56 -36.58 -27.49
CA LEU A 149 37.83 -35.34 -27.22
C LEU A 149 38.03 -34.32 -28.35
N TRP A 150 39.20 -34.32 -28.96
CA TRP A 150 39.62 -33.40 -30.00
C TRP A 150 40.43 -34.13 -31.09
N PRO A 151 39.82 -34.45 -32.24
CA PRO A 151 40.49 -35.15 -33.34
C PRO A 151 41.71 -34.42 -33.94
N GLY A 152 41.86 -33.12 -33.67
CA GLY A 152 42.99 -32.31 -34.12
C GLY A 152 44.19 -32.30 -33.16
N TYR A 153 44.10 -33.04 -32.04
CA TYR A 153 45.17 -33.11 -31.06
C TYR A 153 46.43 -33.79 -31.61
N GLN A 154 47.58 -33.16 -31.38
CA GLN A 154 48.91 -33.74 -31.58
C GLN A 154 49.81 -33.29 -30.44
N ARG A 155 50.55 -34.21 -29.81
CA ARG A 155 51.48 -33.86 -28.72
C ARG A 155 52.85 -33.46 -29.29
N HIS A 156 53.33 -32.25 -28.95
CA HIS A 156 54.72 -31.85 -29.21
C HIS A 156 55.57 -31.83 -27.93
N THR A 157 55.03 -31.32 -26.82
CA THR A 157 55.72 -31.29 -25.51
C THR A 157 55.06 -32.25 -24.51
N PRO A 158 55.81 -32.77 -23.52
CA PRO A 158 55.22 -33.58 -22.45
C PRO A 158 54.27 -32.74 -21.60
N TRP A 159 53.28 -33.40 -21.01
CA TRP A 159 52.39 -32.77 -20.04
C TRP A 159 53.18 -32.33 -18.81
N THR A 160 53.02 -31.05 -18.44
CA THR A 160 53.68 -30.45 -17.27
C THR A 160 52.64 -29.82 -16.35
N VAL A 161 52.82 -29.97 -15.05
CA VAL A 161 51.98 -29.34 -14.02
C VAL A 161 52.46 -27.90 -13.83
N LEU A 162 51.54 -26.93 -13.85
CA LEU A 162 51.90 -25.53 -13.62
C LEU A 162 52.34 -25.26 -12.16
N GLU A 163 53.14 -24.22 -11.96
CA GLU A 163 53.58 -23.82 -10.62
C GLU A 163 52.44 -23.23 -9.76
N PHE A 164 52.63 -23.22 -8.44
CA PHE A 164 51.70 -22.59 -7.50
C PHE A 164 51.53 -21.09 -7.84
N PRO A 165 50.29 -20.53 -7.84
CA PRO A 165 49.03 -21.10 -7.35
C PRO A 165 48.25 -21.97 -8.36
N ASN A 166 48.74 -22.12 -9.59
CA ASN A 166 48.00 -22.77 -10.68
C ASN A 166 48.22 -24.30 -10.78
N SER A 167 48.74 -24.94 -9.73
CA SER A 167 49.14 -26.36 -9.74
C SER A 167 48.03 -27.39 -10.00
N ARG A 168 46.76 -26.97 -10.08
CA ARG A 168 45.61 -27.77 -10.55
C ARG A 168 45.57 -27.95 -12.07
N TRP A 169 46.31 -27.13 -12.82
CA TRP A 169 46.34 -27.14 -14.27
C TRP A 169 47.56 -27.91 -14.78
N ILE A 170 47.35 -28.70 -15.83
CA ILE A 170 48.40 -29.30 -16.64
C ILE A 170 48.41 -28.68 -18.03
N ARG A 171 49.61 -28.55 -18.62
CA ARG A 171 49.84 -27.91 -19.91
C ARG A 171 50.63 -28.81 -20.86
N CYS A 172 50.29 -28.77 -22.14
CA CYS A 172 51.14 -29.22 -23.24
C CYS A 172 51.00 -28.30 -24.47
N GLU A 173 51.91 -28.44 -25.43
CA GLU A 173 51.93 -27.70 -26.70
C GLU A 173 51.81 -28.68 -27.87
N THR A 174 51.13 -28.25 -28.95
CA THR A 174 50.87 -29.09 -30.13
C THR A 174 51.92 -29.01 -31.23
N ALA A 175 52.72 -27.96 -31.25
CA ALA A 175 53.85 -27.78 -32.17
C ALA A 175 54.97 -26.97 -31.48
N SER A 176 56.05 -26.67 -32.20
CA SER A 176 57.11 -25.80 -31.68
C SER A 176 56.57 -24.38 -31.48
N SER A 177 57.00 -23.66 -30.43
CA SER A 177 56.47 -22.34 -30.10
C SER A 177 56.69 -21.27 -31.19
N ASP A 178 57.60 -21.52 -32.14
CA ASP A 178 57.84 -20.65 -33.32
C ASP A 178 56.91 -20.98 -34.51
N ASP A 179 56.12 -22.06 -34.41
CA ASP A 179 55.16 -22.45 -35.44
C ASP A 179 53.82 -21.72 -35.24
N PRO A 180 53.30 -20.99 -36.25
CA PRO A 180 51.97 -20.35 -36.17
C PRO A 180 50.81 -21.33 -35.97
N SER A 181 51.04 -22.64 -36.08
CA SER A 181 50.07 -23.69 -35.76
C SER A 181 50.19 -24.26 -34.34
N CYS A 182 51.15 -23.77 -33.53
CA CYS A 182 51.29 -24.15 -32.13
C CYS A 182 50.10 -23.67 -31.30
N GLN A 183 49.45 -24.62 -30.62
CA GLN A 183 48.34 -24.36 -29.71
C GLN A 183 48.73 -24.80 -28.30
N ILE A 184 48.32 -24.01 -27.31
CA ILE A 184 48.54 -24.31 -25.90
C ILE A 184 47.30 -25.00 -25.35
N ILE A 185 47.46 -26.22 -24.84
CA ILE A 185 46.38 -26.98 -24.21
C ILE A 185 46.54 -26.90 -22.71
N LEU A 186 45.44 -26.57 -22.02
CA LEU A 186 45.35 -26.52 -20.57
C LEU A 186 44.20 -27.41 -20.10
N LEU A 187 44.50 -28.37 -19.21
CA LEU A 187 43.49 -29.20 -18.56
C LEU A 187 43.52 -28.98 -17.05
N ASP A 188 42.35 -28.67 -16.48
CA ASP A 188 42.17 -28.53 -15.04
C ASP A 188 41.77 -29.87 -14.42
N MET A 189 42.68 -30.44 -13.62
CA MET A 189 42.49 -31.76 -12.99
C MET A 189 41.31 -31.80 -12.01
N LEU A 190 40.91 -30.66 -11.43
CA LEU A 190 39.82 -30.60 -10.45
C LEU A 190 38.45 -30.45 -11.11
N THR A 191 38.36 -29.57 -12.12
CA THR A 191 37.05 -29.23 -12.71
C THR A 191 36.79 -29.90 -14.05
N GLY A 192 37.79 -30.55 -14.65
CA GLY A 192 37.69 -31.11 -16.00
C GLY A 192 37.62 -30.05 -17.10
N ARG A 193 37.97 -28.79 -16.83
CA ARG A 193 38.00 -27.73 -17.86
C ARG A 193 39.16 -27.98 -18.81
N LEU A 194 38.84 -28.22 -20.08
CA LEU A 194 39.80 -28.31 -21.19
C LEU A 194 39.78 -27.00 -22.00
N LEU A 195 40.93 -26.35 -22.11
CA LEU A 195 41.10 -25.12 -22.88
C LEU A 195 42.16 -25.32 -23.97
N VAL A 196 41.92 -24.76 -25.15
CA VAL A 196 42.87 -24.64 -26.26
C VAL A 196 43.05 -23.16 -26.55
N ASP A 197 44.27 -22.66 -26.47
CA ASP A 197 44.63 -21.23 -26.58
C ASP A 197 43.81 -20.33 -25.64
N GLY A 198 43.54 -20.85 -24.43
CA GLY A 198 42.75 -20.18 -23.40
C GLY A 198 41.22 -20.23 -23.60
N LYS A 199 40.72 -20.85 -24.69
CA LYS A 199 39.29 -20.96 -24.98
C LYS A 199 38.77 -22.40 -24.77
N PRO A 200 37.56 -22.61 -24.23
CA PRO A 200 36.97 -23.93 -24.17
C PRO A 200 36.66 -24.50 -25.56
N LEU A 201 36.73 -25.82 -25.72
CA LEU A 201 36.59 -26.47 -27.03
C LEU A 201 35.14 -26.73 -27.44
N ALA A 202 34.31 -27.24 -26.52
CA ALA A 202 32.99 -27.81 -26.81
C ALA A 202 31.85 -27.19 -25.98
N ARG A 203 32.13 -26.07 -25.29
CA ARG A 203 31.20 -25.43 -24.36
C ARG A 203 31.39 -23.91 -24.37
N LEU A 204 30.30 -23.15 -24.35
CA LEU A 204 30.39 -21.70 -24.14
C LEU A 204 30.94 -21.37 -22.73
N PRO A 205 31.78 -20.34 -22.59
CA PRO A 205 32.16 -19.82 -21.28
C PRO A 205 30.94 -19.42 -20.44
N ASP A 206 31.05 -19.57 -19.11
CA ASP A 206 29.95 -19.35 -18.17
C ASP A 206 29.38 -17.91 -18.26
N CYS A 207 30.19 -16.91 -18.64
CA CYS A 207 29.73 -15.53 -18.85
C CYS A 207 28.70 -15.38 -19.98
N PHE A 208 28.77 -16.20 -21.03
CA PHE A 208 27.77 -16.20 -22.10
C PHE A 208 26.49 -16.89 -21.65
N MET A 209 26.59 -18.07 -21.02
CA MET A 209 25.43 -18.85 -20.62
C MET A 209 24.63 -18.22 -19.46
N GLN A 210 25.29 -17.43 -18.60
CA GLN A 210 24.64 -16.66 -17.53
C GLN A 210 24.00 -15.36 -18.02
N HIS A 211 24.34 -14.91 -19.24
CA HIS A 211 23.84 -13.64 -19.75
C HIS A 211 22.33 -13.72 -20.02
N PRO A 212 21.53 -12.69 -19.63
CA PRO A 212 20.07 -12.72 -19.81
C PRO A 212 19.63 -13.01 -21.25
N SER A 213 20.36 -12.49 -22.24
CA SER A 213 20.09 -12.74 -23.65
C SER A 213 20.22 -14.21 -24.05
N HIS A 214 21.19 -14.94 -23.48
CA HIS A 214 21.33 -16.37 -23.72
C HIS A 214 20.17 -17.13 -23.09
N VAL A 215 19.82 -16.80 -21.84
CA VAL A 215 18.71 -17.45 -21.12
C VAL A 215 17.37 -17.25 -21.83
N VAL A 216 17.13 -16.08 -22.43
CA VAL A 216 15.90 -15.84 -23.22
C VAL A 216 15.85 -16.69 -24.49
N LEU A 217 16.98 -16.85 -25.20
CA LEU A 217 17.03 -17.57 -26.47
C LEU A 217 17.08 -19.10 -26.32
N PHE A 218 17.82 -19.58 -25.33
CA PHE A 218 18.19 -21.00 -25.20
C PHE A 218 17.89 -21.56 -23.80
N GLY A 219 17.32 -20.77 -22.89
CA GLY A 219 17.15 -21.17 -21.50
C GLY A 219 18.47 -21.49 -20.82
N HIS A 220 18.47 -22.54 -20.01
CA HIS A 220 19.66 -23.09 -19.35
C HIS A 220 20.35 -24.21 -20.16
N GLN A 221 20.04 -24.31 -21.45
CA GLN A 221 20.64 -25.30 -22.34
C GLN A 221 22.14 -25.05 -22.51
N VAL A 222 22.91 -26.13 -22.58
CA VAL A 222 24.33 -26.06 -22.91
C VAL A 222 24.50 -26.36 -24.40
N LEU A 223 24.95 -25.36 -25.15
CA LEU A 223 25.18 -25.45 -26.60
C LEU A 223 26.56 -26.04 -26.91
N ASP A 224 26.60 -26.98 -27.85
CA ASP A 224 27.85 -27.47 -28.45
C ASP A 224 28.38 -26.42 -29.44
N VAL A 225 29.53 -25.84 -29.13
CA VAL A 225 30.15 -24.74 -29.87
C VAL A 225 31.59 -25.06 -30.21
N PHE A 226 32.15 -24.35 -31.19
CA PHE A 226 33.58 -24.39 -31.51
C PHE A 226 34.14 -22.97 -31.67
N PRO A 227 35.43 -22.72 -31.40
CA PRO A 227 36.05 -21.43 -31.63
C PRO A 227 36.01 -21.01 -33.11
N THR A 228 35.65 -19.75 -33.39
CA THR A 228 35.59 -19.19 -34.76
C THR A 228 36.63 -18.09 -34.98
N LYS A 229 37.00 -17.86 -36.25
CA LYS A 229 37.89 -16.76 -36.68
C LYS A 229 37.13 -15.53 -37.20
N ASN A 230 35.81 -15.54 -37.12
CA ASN A 230 34.98 -14.43 -37.58
C ASN A 230 35.27 -13.17 -36.76
N ALA A 231 35.44 -12.02 -37.44
CA ALA A 231 35.80 -10.77 -36.78
C ALA A 231 34.76 -10.35 -35.73
N GLY A 232 35.21 -10.11 -34.50
CA GLY A 232 34.35 -9.72 -33.38
C GLY A 232 33.48 -10.85 -32.81
N MET A 233 33.72 -12.11 -33.21
CA MET A 233 33.10 -13.32 -32.68
C MET A 233 34.16 -14.28 -32.14
N GLU A 234 33.81 -15.07 -31.13
CA GLU A 234 34.72 -15.99 -30.47
C GLU A 234 34.30 -17.45 -30.64
N PHE A 235 33.00 -17.73 -30.62
CA PHE A 235 32.44 -19.07 -30.74
C PHE A 235 31.33 -19.13 -31.79
N ALA A 236 31.13 -20.30 -32.39
CA ALA A 236 30.03 -20.61 -33.29
C ALA A 236 29.39 -21.95 -32.90
N THR A 237 28.07 -22.10 -33.09
CA THR A 237 27.38 -23.38 -32.82
C THR A 237 27.84 -24.47 -33.78
N LYS A 238 28.06 -25.69 -33.31
CA LYS A 238 28.50 -26.80 -34.18
C LYS A 238 27.40 -27.27 -35.13
N SER A 239 26.15 -27.24 -34.66
CA SER A 239 24.95 -27.54 -35.46
C SER A 239 24.10 -26.30 -35.67
N LEU A 240 23.25 -26.34 -36.69
CA LEU A 240 22.26 -25.30 -36.94
C LEU A 240 21.11 -25.40 -35.94
N ILE A 241 20.72 -24.25 -35.38
CA ILE A 241 19.57 -24.10 -34.49
C ILE A 241 18.44 -23.48 -35.30
N HIS A 242 17.34 -24.21 -35.52
CA HIS A 242 16.23 -23.77 -36.38
C HIS A 242 16.65 -23.29 -37.79
N GLY A 243 17.73 -23.85 -38.35
CA GLY A 243 18.28 -23.43 -39.65
C GLY A 243 19.20 -22.20 -39.60
N PHE A 244 19.56 -21.75 -38.40
CA PHE A 244 20.48 -20.64 -38.17
C PHE A 244 21.79 -21.12 -37.57
N GLN A 245 22.88 -20.56 -38.07
CA GLN A 245 24.19 -20.61 -37.45
C GLN A 245 24.27 -19.48 -36.41
N ILE A 246 24.60 -19.80 -35.16
CA ILE A 246 24.69 -18.80 -34.08
C ILE A 246 26.15 -18.53 -33.75
N TYR A 247 26.49 -17.26 -33.59
CA TYR A 247 27.81 -16.78 -33.23
C TYR A 247 27.74 -16.02 -31.91
N PHE A 248 28.76 -16.22 -31.06
CA PHE A 248 28.90 -15.56 -29.77
C PHE A 248 30.25 -14.84 -29.73
N GLY A 249 30.26 -13.59 -29.26
CA GLY A 249 31.48 -12.81 -29.10
C GLY A 249 31.37 -11.79 -27.99
N MET A 250 32.51 -11.27 -27.53
CA MET A 250 32.56 -10.18 -26.56
C MET A 250 33.01 -8.89 -27.26
N ARG A 251 32.26 -7.79 -27.10
CA ARG A 251 32.66 -6.45 -27.57
C ARG A 251 32.53 -5.46 -26.42
N ASN A 252 33.62 -4.80 -26.04
CA ASN A 252 33.65 -3.85 -24.91
C ASN A 252 33.04 -4.42 -23.62
N GLU A 253 33.37 -5.68 -23.28
CA GLU A 253 32.82 -6.41 -22.13
C GLU A 253 31.31 -6.75 -22.21
N GLU A 254 30.63 -6.45 -23.33
CA GLU A 254 29.25 -6.86 -23.56
C GLU A 254 29.16 -8.12 -24.45
N VAL A 255 28.23 -9.01 -24.09
CA VAL A 255 27.93 -10.23 -24.86
C VAL A 255 27.17 -9.86 -26.14
N VAL A 256 27.74 -10.25 -27.28
CA VAL A 256 27.13 -10.12 -28.60
C VAL A 256 26.72 -11.49 -29.11
N ILE A 257 25.46 -11.62 -29.52
CA ILE A 257 24.92 -12.82 -30.15
C ILE A 257 24.46 -12.45 -31.55
N GLN A 258 25.02 -13.12 -32.56
CA GLN A 258 24.60 -12.99 -33.95
C GLN A 258 24.02 -14.29 -34.47
N SER A 259 23.04 -14.20 -35.36
CA SER A 259 22.49 -15.34 -36.07
C SER A 259 22.55 -15.10 -37.58
N GLN A 260 22.85 -16.17 -38.32
CA GLN A 260 22.89 -16.15 -39.77
C GLN A 260 22.07 -17.33 -40.31
N ARG A 261 21.10 -17.06 -41.16
CA ARG A 261 20.27 -18.12 -41.75
C ARG A 261 21.05 -18.83 -42.85
N ILE A 262 21.16 -20.16 -42.78
CA ILE A 262 21.77 -20.95 -43.86
C ILE A 262 20.66 -21.53 -44.74
N GLN A 263 20.52 -21.02 -45.96
CA GLN A 263 19.64 -21.61 -46.98
C GLN A 263 20.48 -22.41 -47.98
N SER A 264 20.00 -23.61 -48.31
CA SER A 264 20.68 -24.55 -49.20
C SER A 264 21.08 -23.89 -50.52
N GLN A 265 22.40 -23.76 -50.71
CA GLN A 265 23.16 -23.31 -51.90
C GLN A 265 23.58 -21.82 -52.02
N ARG A 266 23.30 -20.93 -51.06
CA ARG A 266 23.99 -19.63 -50.98
C ARG A 266 24.35 -19.27 -49.53
N GLU A 267 25.62 -18.96 -49.28
CA GLU A 267 26.13 -18.37 -48.03
C GLU A 267 25.74 -16.88 -47.92
N ASP A 268 24.50 -16.52 -48.25
CA ASP A 268 24.05 -15.13 -48.36
C ASP A 268 22.71 -14.93 -47.64
N GLY A 269 22.68 -15.36 -46.37
CA GLY A 269 21.59 -15.03 -45.45
C GLY A 269 21.93 -13.78 -44.66
N ASP A 270 20.93 -12.93 -44.42
CA ASP A 270 21.07 -11.71 -43.59
C ASP A 270 21.64 -12.03 -42.21
N LEU A 271 22.64 -11.25 -41.81
CA LEU A 271 23.25 -11.32 -40.49
C LEU A 271 22.43 -10.51 -39.50
N LEU A 272 21.86 -11.20 -38.51
CA LEU A 272 21.03 -10.60 -37.47
C LEU A 272 21.83 -10.50 -36.17
N GLU A 273 21.87 -9.33 -35.55
CA GLU A 273 22.45 -9.11 -34.23
C GLU A 273 21.34 -8.95 -33.19
N LEU A 274 21.45 -9.63 -32.06
CA LEU A 274 20.47 -9.55 -31.00
C LEU A 274 20.65 -8.24 -30.21
N ILE A 275 19.56 -7.50 -30.02
CA ILE A 275 19.53 -6.36 -29.11
C ILE A 275 19.10 -6.82 -27.71
N PRO A 276 19.93 -6.63 -26.67
CA PRO A 276 19.54 -6.95 -25.29
C PRO A 276 18.36 -6.10 -24.83
N ARG A 277 17.42 -6.71 -24.09
CA ARG A 277 16.20 -6.05 -23.57
C ARG A 277 16.50 -4.77 -22.80
N GLY A 278 17.55 -4.76 -21.98
CA GLY A 278 17.93 -3.59 -21.18
C GLY A 278 18.34 -2.36 -21.99
N LYS A 279 18.66 -2.51 -23.29
CA LYS A 279 18.98 -1.37 -24.17
C LYS A 279 17.74 -0.64 -24.70
N ILE A 280 16.56 -1.26 -24.60
CA ILE A 280 15.31 -0.75 -25.21
C ILE A 280 14.14 -0.67 -24.21
N GLU A 281 14.36 -1.02 -22.94
CA GLU A 281 13.31 -1.14 -21.91
C GLU A 281 12.56 0.18 -21.65
N SER A 282 13.23 1.31 -21.86
CA SER A 282 12.64 2.65 -21.65
C SER A 282 12.10 3.29 -22.93
N ASP A 283 12.19 2.61 -24.07
CA ASP A 283 11.83 3.17 -25.38
C ASP A 283 10.54 2.56 -25.96
N PHE A 284 10.14 1.37 -25.47
CA PHE A 284 8.98 0.65 -25.99
C PHE A 284 8.06 0.14 -24.86
N PRO A 285 6.78 -0.13 -25.16
CA PRO A 285 5.88 -0.80 -24.23
C PRO A 285 6.47 -2.12 -23.71
N ALA A 286 6.26 -2.41 -22.43
CA ALA A 286 6.81 -3.57 -21.74
C ALA A 286 6.45 -4.90 -22.43
N SER A 287 5.25 -5.04 -23.01
CA SER A 287 4.87 -6.23 -23.78
C SER A 287 5.73 -6.45 -25.03
N LEU A 288 6.17 -5.37 -25.69
CA LEU A 288 7.08 -5.44 -26.83
C LEU A 288 8.54 -5.65 -26.43
N VAL A 289 8.90 -5.47 -25.16
CA VAL A 289 10.25 -5.73 -24.62
C VAL A 289 10.37 -7.14 -24.03
N TYR A 290 9.40 -7.55 -23.21
CA TYR A 290 9.48 -8.78 -22.44
C TYR A 290 8.89 -10.01 -23.16
N ASP A 291 7.88 -9.83 -24.01
CA ASP A 291 7.25 -10.94 -24.74
C ASP A 291 7.88 -11.17 -26.13
N HIS A 292 8.92 -10.41 -26.47
CA HIS A 292 9.59 -10.44 -27.78
C HIS A 292 11.12 -10.57 -27.65
N VAL A 293 11.74 -10.97 -28.76
CA VAL A 293 13.17 -11.02 -29.05
C VAL A 293 13.44 -10.04 -30.19
N HIS A 294 14.53 -9.28 -30.10
CA HIS A 294 14.79 -8.12 -30.95
C HIS A 294 16.00 -8.38 -31.83
N TRP A 295 15.75 -8.65 -33.11
CA TRP A 295 16.81 -8.92 -34.09
C TRP A 295 17.06 -7.68 -34.95
N LEU A 296 18.25 -7.12 -34.86
CA LEU A 296 18.76 -6.08 -35.76
C LEU A 296 19.33 -6.74 -37.01
N ASN A 297 18.70 -6.51 -38.16
CA ASN A 297 19.29 -6.88 -39.43
C ASN A 297 20.38 -5.86 -39.80
N LEU A 298 21.64 -6.32 -39.87
CA LEU A 298 22.78 -5.46 -40.13
C LEU A 298 22.85 -4.96 -41.58
N SER A 299 22.19 -5.64 -42.53
CA SER A 299 22.12 -5.22 -43.93
C SER A 299 21.08 -4.11 -44.13
N THR A 300 19.87 -4.30 -43.59
CA THR A 300 18.76 -3.36 -43.75
C THR A 300 18.72 -2.27 -42.68
N ARG A 301 19.47 -2.41 -41.58
CA ARG A 301 19.39 -1.57 -40.37
C ARG A 301 17.95 -1.48 -39.82
N ALA A 302 17.26 -2.61 -39.80
CA ALA A 302 15.90 -2.71 -39.25
C ALA A 302 15.90 -3.61 -38.02
N ILE A 303 15.13 -3.25 -36.99
CA ILE A 303 14.89 -4.10 -35.82
C ILE A 303 13.55 -4.79 -35.98
N GLU A 304 13.56 -6.12 -36.02
CA GLU A 304 12.35 -6.94 -36.00
C GLU A 304 12.08 -7.45 -34.58
N PHE A 305 10.87 -7.21 -34.10
CA PHE A 305 10.38 -7.64 -32.79
C PHE A 305 9.63 -8.96 -32.98
N ARG A 306 10.29 -10.08 -32.69
CA ARG A 306 9.73 -11.43 -32.86
C ARG A 306 9.17 -11.95 -31.54
N PRO A 307 7.92 -12.44 -31.48
CA PRO A 307 7.41 -13.04 -30.26
C PRO A 307 8.30 -14.19 -29.77
N VAL A 308 8.49 -14.34 -28.45
CA VAL A 308 9.39 -15.37 -27.87
C VAL A 308 9.06 -16.78 -28.38
N LYS A 309 7.78 -17.10 -28.59
CA LYS A 309 7.33 -18.41 -29.10
C LYS A 309 7.76 -18.70 -30.54
N THR A 310 7.98 -17.66 -31.36
CA THR A 310 8.35 -17.75 -32.78
C THR A 310 9.62 -16.92 -33.04
N MET A 311 10.55 -16.91 -32.09
CA MET A 311 11.72 -16.00 -32.07
C MET A 311 12.68 -16.15 -33.26
N TRP A 312 12.64 -17.29 -33.97
CA TRP A 312 13.48 -17.58 -35.13
C TRP A 312 12.77 -17.30 -36.48
N GLU A 313 11.44 -17.15 -36.47
CA GLU A 313 10.64 -17.07 -37.69
C GLU A 313 10.34 -15.60 -38.05
N PRO A 314 10.80 -15.11 -39.22
CA PRO A 314 10.39 -13.80 -39.69
C PRO A 314 8.91 -13.83 -40.08
N SER A 315 8.19 -12.74 -39.82
CA SER A 315 6.76 -12.65 -40.13
C SER A 315 6.36 -11.23 -40.48
N ASN A 316 5.49 -11.08 -41.48
CA ASN A 316 4.89 -9.80 -41.84
C ASN A 316 3.98 -9.24 -40.74
N ASN A 317 3.64 -10.05 -39.73
CA ASN A 317 2.88 -9.64 -38.56
C ASN A 317 3.76 -9.19 -37.39
N ASN A 318 5.09 -9.21 -37.53
CA ASN A 318 6.00 -8.70 -36.51
C ASN A 318 6.09 -7.17 -36.60
N TRP A 319 6.41 -6.53 -35.48
CA TRP A 319 6.76 -5.11 -35.50
C TRP A 319 8.16 -4.94 -36.07
N VAL A 320 8.33 -3.99 -36.99
CA VAL A 320 9.62 -3.66 -37.60
C VAL A 320 9.89 -2.17 -37.40
N LEU A 321 11.00 -1.85 -36.75
CA LEU A 321 11.51 -0.48 -36.65
C LEU A 321 12.61 -0.27 -37.68
N GLN A 322 12.33 0.57 -38.67
CA GLN A 322 13.31 0.97 -39.68
C GLN A 322 13.99 2.26 -39.24
N PHE A 323 15.32 2.25 -39.11
CA PHE A 323 16.07 3.48 -38.89
C PHE A 323 16.13 4.31 -40.16
N THR A 324 15.75 5.59 -40.09
CA THR A 324 15.85 6.55 -41.20
C THR A 324 16.93 7.59 -40.89
N GLU A 325 17.85 7.82 -41.82
CA GLU A 325 18.89 8.84 -41.65
C GLU A 325 18.26 10.24 -41.74
N GLY A 326 18.22 10.96 -40.61
CA GLY A 326 17.67 12.32 -40.51
C GLY A 326 16.15 12.42 -40.36
N GLY A 327 15.45 11.30 -40.17
CA GLY A 327 14.00 11.24 -39.97
C GLY A 327 13.58 10.61 -38.62
N HIS A 328 12.27 10.54 -38.39
CA HIS A 328 11.71 9.81 -37.24
C HIS A 328 11.68 8.31 -37.57
N SER A 329 12.28 7.50 -36.70
CA SER A 329 12.19 6.03 -36.80
C SER A 329 10.88 5.58 -36.16
N VAL A 330 10.04 4.87 -36.90
CA VAL A 330 8.71 4.45 -36.43
C VAL A 330 8.59 2.93 -36.56
N ALA A 331 8.18 2.26 -35.48
CA ALA A 331 7.90 0.84 -35.52
C ALA A 331 6.55 0.60 -36.20
N GLN A 332 6.53 -0.26 -37.22
CA GLN A 332 5.34 -0.53 -38.04
C GLN A 332 5.03 -2.02 -38.07
N ARG A 333 3.74 -2.34 -38.17
CA ARG A 333 3.22 -3.69 -38.39
C ARG A 333 2.05 -3.61 -39.37
N GLY A 334 2.28 -4.01 -40.62
CA GLY A 334 1.29 -3.82 -41.69
C GLY A 334 0.99 -2.33 -41.90
N GLN A 335 -0.26 -1.93 -41.66
CA GLN A 335 -0.71 -0.53 -41.73
C GLN A 335 -0.76 0.18 -40.37
N SER A 336 -0.35 -0.50 -39.30
CA SER A 336 -0.30 0.04 -37.94
C SER A 336 1.07 0.65 -37.66
N ALA A 337 1.10 1.87 -37.12
CA ALA A 337 2.31 2.52 -36.60
C ALA A 337 2.24 2.60 -35.07
N LEU A 338 3.33 2.33 -34.37
CA LEU A 338 3.43 2.44 -32.91
C LEU A 338 3.73 3.89 -32.52
N PHE A 339 3.06 4.41 -31.49
CA PHE A 339 3.40 5.69 -30.91
C PHE A 339 4.69 5.59 -30.09
N ASP A 340 5.52 6.62 -30.19
CA ASP A 340 6.62 6.85 -29.26
C ASP A 340 6.04 7.13 -27.86
N ILE A 341 6.46 6.33 -26.88
CA ILE A 341 6.00 6.43 -25.49
C ILE A 341 6.45 7.72 -24.80
N CYS A 342 7.47 8.40 -25.34
CA CYS A 342 7.94 9.70 -24.90
C CYS A 342 7.21 10.87 -25.59
N SER A 343 6.36 10.60 -26.60
CA SER A 343 5.66 11.66 -27.33
C SER A 343 4.63 12.40 -26.45
N PRO A 344 4.43 13.72 -26.66
CA PRO A 344 3.44 14.48 -25.90
C PRO A 344 2.03 13.89 -25.98
N THR A 345 1.62 13.43 -27.17
CA THR A 345 0.30 12.81 -27.39
C THR A 345 0.16 11.51 -26.61
N PHE A 346 1.18 10.65 -26.60
CA PHE A 346 1.15 9.42 -25.79
C PHE A 346 1.04 9.75 -24.30
N LEU A 347 1.82 10.71 -23.80
CA LEU A 347 1.78 11.11 -22.39
C LEU A 347 0.44 11.71 -21.98
N MET A 348 -0.26 12.41 -22.89
CA MET A 348 -1.64 12.86 -22.63
C MET A 348 -2.59 11.68 -22.46
N ILE A 349 -2.57 10.71 -23.37
CA ILE A 349 -3.40 9.48 -23.29
C ILE A 349 -3.06 8.70 -22.02
N ALA A 350 -1.77 8.52 -21.73
CA ALA A 350 -1.30 7.78 -20.58
C ALA A 350 -1.72 8.43 -19.25
N ARG A 351 -1.73 9.76 -19.17
CA ARG A 351 -2.23 10.48 -17.98
C ARG A 351 -3.71 10.24 -17.74
N THR A 352 -4.52 10.23 -18.79
CA THR A 352 -5.97 9.95 -18.70
C THR A 352 -6.25 8.54 -18.22
N LEU A 353 -5.46 7.55 -18.66
CA LEU A 353 -5.64 6.13 -18.32
C LEU A 353 -4.82 5.66 -17.12
N ARG A 354 -4.00 6.54 -16.54
CA ARG A 354 -3.17 6.28 -15.35
C ARG A 354 -3.94 5.68 -14.17
N PRO A 355 -5.22 6.02 -13.91
CA PRO A 355 -5.98 5.39 -12.83
C PRO A 355 -6.14 3.87 -12.97
N LEU A 356 -6.00 3.33 -14.19
CA LEU A 356 -6.10 1.89 -14.47
C LEU A 356 -4.73 1.24 -14.68
N GLU A 357 -3.86 1.85 -15.48
CA GLU A 357 -2.66 1.18 -16.00
C GLU A 357 -1.44 2.13 -16.02
N ASP A 358 -0.26 1.58 -15.73
CA ASP A 358 1.00 2.31 -15.85
C ASP A 358 1.35 2.47 -17.33
N PHE A 359 1.88 3.64 -17.71
CA PHE A 359 2.16 3.99 -19.10
C PHE A 359 3.06 2.98 -19.82
N ARG A 360 3.94 2.28 -19.08
CA ARG A 360 4.83 1.25 -19.63
C ARG A 360 4.09 0.05 -20.19
N PHE A 361 2.87 -0.23 -19.73
CA PHE A 361 2.06 -1.34 -20.21
C PHE A 361 1.01 -0.93 -21.24
N LEU A 362 0.90 0.36 -21.56
CA LEU A 362 0.01 0.86 -22.61
C LEU A 362 0.61 0.61 -24.00
N VAL A 363 -0.23 0.16 -24.92
CA VAL A 363 0.14 0.02 -26.33
C VAL A 363 -0.77 0.92 -27.16
N VAL A 364 -0.20 2.01 -27.68
CA VAL A 364 -0.91 3.00 -28.50
C VAL A 364 -0.44 2.89 -29.95
N THR A 365 -1.37 2.70 -30.86
CA THR A 365 -1.09 2.51 -32.30
C THR A 365 -1.94 3.44 -33.14
N CYS A 366 -1.43 3.87 -34.30
CA CYS A 366 -2.18 4.56 -35.33
C CYS A 366 -2.41 3.63 -36.52
N ASP A 367 -3.66 3.42 -36.92
CA ASP A 367 -3.99 2.69 -38.15
C ASP A 367 -4.43 3.68 -39.24
N SER A 368 -3.93 3.49 -40.46
CA SER A 368 -4.38 4.25 -41.63
C SER A 368 -5.48 3.50 -42.40
N ASN A 369 -6.74 3.69 -42.03
CA ASN A 369 -7.87 3.07 -42.72
C ASN A 369 -8.54 4.07 -43.67
N ALA A 370 -8.50 3.79 -44.98
CA ALA A 370 -9.17 4.59 -46.02
C ALA A 370 -8.84 6.10 -46.01
N GLY A 371 -7.63 6.48 -45.57
CA GLY A 371 -7.19 7.88 -45.48
C GLY A 371 -7.54 8.59 -44.17
N GLN A 372 -8.30 7.95 -43.26
CA GLN A 372 -8.49 8.43 -41.88
C GLN A 372 -7.49 7.75 -40.94
N MET A 373 -6.87 8.56 -40.08
CA MET A 373 -6.01 8.07 -39.00
C MET A 373 -6.86 7.71 -37.79
N VAL A 374 -6.80 6.46 -37.35
CA VAL A 374 -7.50 5.99 -36.16
C VAL A 374 -6.46 5.65 -35.09
N VAL A 375 -6.47 6.39 -33.98
CA VAL A 375 -5.62 6.11 -32.83
C VAL A 375 -6.31 5.08 -31.95
N LYS A 376 -5.65 3.95 -31.70
CA LYS A 376 -6.11 2.87 -30.83
C LYS A 376 -5.21 2.77 -29.60
N VAL A 377 -5.81 2.56 -28.45
CA VAL A 377 -5.13 2.46 -27.15
C VAL A 377 -5.53 1.14 -26.51
N ASN A 378 -4.57 0.27 -26.27
CA ASN A 378 -4.80 -1.04 -25.67
C ASN A 378 -4.18 -1.10 -24.27
N LEU A 379 -4.91 -1.70 -23.33
CA LEU A 379 -4.46 -2.06 -21.97
C LEU A 379 -4.42 -3.60 -21.91
N PRO A 380 -3.32 -4.24 -22.37
CA PRO A 380 -3.29 -5.68 -22.60
C PRO A 380 -3.52 -6.51 -21.34
N LEU A 381 -3.09 -6.01 -20.17
CA LEU A 381 -3.20 -6.73 -18.91
C LEU A 381 -4.65 -6.81 -18.40
N TYR A 382 -5.48 -5.81 -18.72
CA TYR A 382 -6.92 -5.80 -18.42
C TYR A 382 -7.77 -6.38 -19.55
N GLY A 383 -7.21 -6.48 -20.76
CA GLY A 383 -7.98 -6.80 -21.96
C GLY A 383 -8.97 -5.70 -22.36
N LEU A 384 -8.68 -4.45 -21.99
CA LEU A 384 -9.48 -3.28 -22.35
C LEU A 384 -8.88 -2.56 -23.57
N SER A 385 -9.74 -1.97 -24.39
CA SER A 385 -9.33 -1.21 -25.56
C SER A 385 -10.17 0.06 -25.76
N PHE A 386 -9.50 1.11 -26.21
CA PHE A 386 -10.05 2.43 -26.48
C PHE A 386 -9.58 2.94 -27.83
N PHE A 387 -10.25 3.94 -28.37
CA PHE A 387 -9.84 4.64 -29.58
C PHE A 387 -10.20 6.11 -29.51
N ILE A 388 -9.50 6.96 -30.26
CA ILE A 388 -9.85 8.36 -30.40
C ILE A 388 -10.80 8.50 -31.59
N ASP A 389 -11.97 9.08 -31.35
CA ASP A 389 -12.97 9.28 -32.38
C ASP A 389 -12.73 10.57 -33.20
N GLY A 390 -13.62 10.85 -34.16
CA GLY A 390 -13.50 12.02 -35.04
C GLY A 390 -13.66 13.38 -34.34
N GLU A 391 -14.12 13.40 -33.08
CA GLU A 391 -14.26 14.61 -32.26
C GLU A 391 -13.10 14.74 -31.26
N GLY A 392 -12.15 13.80 -31.26
CA GLY A 392 -11.01 13.79 -30.36
C GLY A 392 -11.31 13.21 -28.97
N GLU A 393 -12.46 12.58 -28.77
CA GLU A 393 -12.82 11.95 -27.50
C GLU A 393 -12.27 10.52 -27.42
N LEU A 394 -11.85 10.10 -26.22
CA LEU A 394 -11.36 8.75 -25.97
C LEU A 394 -12.53 7.80 -25.70
N GLN A 395 -12.92 7.06 -26.73
CA GLN A 395 -14.05 6.14 -26.70
C GLN A 395 -13.64 4.72 -26.33
N SER A 396 -14.47 4.03 -25.53
CA SER A 396 -14.26 2.61 -25.20
C SER A 396 -14.76 1.70 -26.33
N HIS A 397 -13.95 0.70 -26.70
CA HIS A 397 -14.38 -0.33 -27.62
C HIS A 397 -15.24 -1.40 -26.92
N ASP A 398 -14.92 -1.69 -25.66
CA ASP A 398 -15.64 -2.67 -24.83
C ASP A 398 -17.04 -2.18 -24.41
N GLN A 399 -17.20 -0.87 -24.23
CA GLN A 399 -18.46 -0.21 -23.89
C GLN A 399 -18.88 0.73 -25.03
N ARG A 400 -19.54 0.17 -26.05
CA ARG A 400 -19.99 0.92 -27.23
C ARG A 400 -20.80 2.16 -26.82
N GLY A 401 -20.47 3.31 -27.43
CA GLY A 401 -21.16 4.58 -27.15
C GLY A 401 -20.70 5.31 -25.88
N MET A 402 -19.67 4.81 -25.18
CA MET A 402 -19.15 5.44 -23.95
C MET A 402 -17.78 6.07 -24.19
N VAL A 403 -17.61 7.31 -23.73
CA VAL A 403 -16.35 8.07 -23.79
C VAL A 403 -15.84 8.37 -22.38
N VAL A 404 -14.54 8.57 -22.22
CA VAL A 404 -13.97 8.99 -20.92
C VAL A 404 -14.52 10.35 -20.52
N ASP A 405 -15.02 10.44 -19.28
CA ASP A 405 -15.62 11.66 -18.76
C ASP A 405 -14.53 12.64 -18.30
N GLU A 406 -14.72 13.94 -18.53
CA GLU A 406 -13.81 14.95 -17.94
C GLU A 406 -14.01 15.04 -16.42
N ASN A 407 -15.25 14.82 -15.96
CA ASN A 407 -15.55 14.71 -14.56
C ASN A 407 -15.28 13.28 -14.07
N GLN A 408 -14.16 13.09 -13.38
CA GLN A 408 -13.77 11.78 -12.81
C GLN A 408 -14.40 11.51 -11.42
N SER A 409 -15.31 12.36 -10.93
CA SER A 409 -16.04 12.12 -9.68
C SER A 409 -17.33 11.37 -9.91
N THR A 410 -17.51 10.24 -9.23
CA THR A 410 -18.80 9.52 -9.15
C THR A 410 -19.75 10.12 -8.11
N GLY A 411 -19.27 11.08 -7.29
CA GLY A 411 -20.02 11.62 -6.16
C GLY A 411 -20.05 10.71 -4.92
N THR A 412 -19.30 9.61 -4.91
CA THR A 412 -19.10 8.72 -3.76
C THR A 412 -17.70 8.10 -3.83
N MET A 413 -17.28 7.36 -2.80
CA MET A 413 -15.89 6.86 -2.70
C MET A 413 -14.88 8.01 -2.90
N LEU A 414 -15.17 9.15 -2.26
CA LEU A 414 -14.37 10.35 -2.39
C LEU A 414 -12.94 10.04 -1.90
N GLY A 415 -11.93 10.46 -2.68
CA GLY A 415 -10.53 10.13 -2.41
C GLY A 415 -10.02 8.87 -3.13
N LEU A 416 -10.88 8.07 -3.76
CA LEU A 416 -10.44 6.97 -4.63
C LEU A 416 -9.75 7.52 -5.89
N VAL A 417 -8.44 7.26 -6.02
CA VAL A 417 -7.62 7.75 -7.13
C VAL A 417 -7.66 6.78 -8.31
N SER A 418 -7.62 5.48 -8.04
CA SER A 418 -7.63 4.42 -9.05
C SER A 418 -9.05 4.15 -9.55
N GLN A 419 -9.63 5.12 -10.26
CA GLN A 419 -10.92 4.97 -10.93
C GLN A 419 -10.93 5.70 -12.27
N LEU A 420 -11.63 5.14 -13.26
CA LEU A 420 -11.87 5.78 -14.56
C LEU A 420 -13.37 5.87 -14.81
N VAL A 421 -13.89 7.09 -14.83
CA VAL A 421 -15.30 7.37 -15.13
C VAL A 421 -15.48 7.56 -16.64
N VAL A 422 -16.50 6.89 -17.17
CA VAL A 422 -16.95 7.00 -18.57
C VAL A 422 -18.40 7.47 -18.60
N ARG A 423 -18.75 8.25 -19.61
CA ARG A 423 -20.11 8.77 -19.85
C ARG A 423 -20.60 8.38 -21.24
N PRO A 424 -21.92 8.35 -21.47
CA PRO A 424 -22.45 8.26 -22.82
C PRO A 424 -21.91 9.40 -23.70
N LYS A 425 -21.68 9.12 -24.99
CA LYS A 425 -21.26 10.13 -25.95
C LYS A 425 -22.33 11.22 -26.10
N ASP A 426 -23.59 10.81 -26.27
CA ASP A 426 -24.77 11.68 -26.33
C ASP A 426 -25.27 12.09 -24.94
N TRP A 427 -24.38 12.59 -24.08
CA TRP A 427 -24.66 12.92 -22.67
C TRP A 427 -25.77 13.96 -22.46
N GLN A 428 -26.11 14.71 -23.52
CA GLN A 428 -27.22 15.68 -23.52
C GLN A 428 -28.61 15.00 -23.44
N THR A 429 -28.69 13.69 -23.70
CA THR A 429 -29.97 12.95 -23.78
C THR A 429 -30.26 12.10 -22.53
N TYR A 430 -29.24 11.51 -21.89
CA TYR A 430 -29.38 10.73 -20.66
C TYR A 430 -28.05 10.54 -19.90
N ASP A 431 -28.11 10.47 -18.57
CA ASP A 431 -26.94 10.37 -17.68
C ASP A 431 -26.70 8.93 -17.18
N ASP A 432 -26.10 8.07 -18.02
CA ASP A 432 -25.73 6.66 -17.70
C ASP A 432 -24.22 6.52 -17.44
N ARG A 433 -23.66 7.38 -16.58
CA ARG A 433 -22.23 7.34 -16.20
C ARG A 433 -21.85 6.02 -15.53
N ARG A 434 -20.64 5.55 -15.81
CA ARG A 434 -20.07 4.32 -15.24
C ARG A 434 -18.66 4.56 -14.77
N VAL A 435 -18.24 3.81 -13.76
CA VAL A 435 -16.88 3.84 -13.25
C VAL A 435 -16.24 2.47 -13.38
N ILE A 436 -15.01 2.45 -13.88
CA ILE A 436 -14.13 1.29 -13.96
C ILE A 436 -13.12 1.41 -12.84
N ILE A 437 -13.04 0.40 -11.97
CA ILE A 437 -12.15 0.36 -10.82
C ILE A 437 -11.31 -0.92 -10.92
N PRO A 438 -9.97 -0.83 -10.92
CA PRO A 438 -9.12 -2.01 -10.95
C PRO A 438 -9.26 -2.81 -9.64
N GLN A 439 -9.04 -4.12 -9.72
CA GLN A 439 -8.96 -5.00 -8.57
C GLN A 439 -7.49 -5.18 -8.16
N GLY A 440 -7.19 -4.98 -6.88
CA GLY A 440 -5.83 -5.10 -6.36
C GLY A 440 -5.72 -4.77 -4.88
N ASN A 441 -4.49 -4.64 -4.39
CA ASN A 441 -4.23 -4.22 -3.02
C ASN A 441 -4.51 -2.73 -2.86
N VAL A 442 -5.31 -2.35 -1.86
CA VAL A 442 -5.70 -0.96 -1.62
C VAL A 442 -4.78 -0.34 -0.57
N VAL A 443 -4.04 0.68 -0.97
CA VAL A 443 -3.18 1.48 -0.08
C VAL A 443 -3.89 2.80 0.19
N VAL A 444 -4.01 3.15 1.47
CA VAL A 444 -4.71 4.35 1.91
C VAL A 444 -3.72 5.29 2.59
N GLU A 445 -3.64 6.51 2.06
CA GLU A 445 -2.73 7.55 2.56
C GLU A 445 -3.52 8.79 3.03
N PRO A 446 -3.11 9.45 4.13
CA PRO A 446 -3.73 10.71 4.55
C PRO A 446 -3.52 11.82 3.53
N SER A 447 -4.58 12.55 3.18
CA SER A 447 -4.54 13.71 2.27
C SER A 447 -5.41 14.84 2.79
N GLY A 448 -4.78 15.76 3.52
CA GLY A 448 -5.49 16.86 4.20
C GLY A 448 -6.57 16.33 5.16
N PRO A 449 -7.83 16.79 5.06
CA PRO A 449 -8.93 16.29 5.91
C PRO A 449 -9.56 14.97 5.40
N HIS A 450 -9.02 14.37 4.33
CA HIS A 450 -9.55 13.15 3.72
C HIS A 450 -8.43 12.15 3.39
N VAL A 451 -8.73 11.08 2.64
CA VAL A 451 -7.78 10.02 2.29
C VAL A 451 -7.58 9.93 0.78
N HIS A 452 -6.42 9.42 0.36
CA HIS A 452 -6.20 8.92 -0.99
C HIS A 452 -6.14 7.40 -0.96
N ALA A 453 -7.08 6.74 -1.66
CA ALA A 453 -7.05 5.30 -1.86
C ALA A 453 -6.48 5.00 -3.25
N ILE A 454 -5.34 4.31 -3.29
CA ILE A 454 -4.62 3.91 -4.50
C ILE A 454 -4.65 2.39 -4.58
N ILE A 455 -5.00 1.86 -5.74
CA ILE A 455 -5.09 0.42 -5.98
C ILE A 455 -3.85 -0.01 -6.74
N HIS A 456 -3.12 -0.97 -6.18
CA HIS A 456 -1.99 -1.63 -6.83
C HIS A 456 -2.42 -3.01 -7.34
N PRO A 457 -2.62 -3.17 -8.66
CA PRO A 457 -2.99 -4.44 -9.25
C PRO A 457 -1.85 -5.47 -9.12
N GLY A 458 -2.20 -6.74 -9.04
CA GLY A 458 -1.22 -7.83 -9.04
C GLY A 458 -0.43 -7.96 -10.35
N PRO A 459 0.69 -8.72 -10.34
CA PRO A 459 1.45 -9.00 -11.54
C PRO A 459 0.65 -9.86 -12.53
N GLY A 460 0.84 -9.63 -13.84
CA GLY A 460 0.20 -10.41 -14.91
C GLY A 460 -1.20 -9.91 -15.29
N ARG A 461 -2.13 -10.84 -15.57
CA ARG A 461 -3.51 -10.52 -16.00
C ARG A 461 -4.28 -9.87 -14.85
N ARG A 462 -4.86 -8.71 -15.10
CA ARG A 462 -5.53 -7.88 -14.11
C ARG A 462 -7.05 -7.98 -14.25
N HIS A 463 -7.72 -7.87 -13.11
CA HIS A 463 -9.17 -7.86 -13.02
C HIS A 463 -9.65 -6.45 -12.68
N TYR A 464 -10.88 -6.14 -13.05
CA TYR A 464 -11.52 -4.85 -12.77
C TYR A 464 -13.00 -5.06 -12.48
N HIS A 465 -13.57 -4.07 -11.82
CA HIS A 465 -15.00 -3.99 -11.55
C HIS A 465 -15.56 -2.75 -12.22
N TRP A 466 -16.78 -2.88 -12.72
CA TRP A 466 -17.53 -1.73 -13.22
C TRP A 466 -18.76 -1.51 -12.35
N TYR A 467 -19.10 -0.23 -12.17
CA TYR A 467 -20.32 0.18 -11.49
C TYR A 467 -21.01 1.29 -12.28
N THR A 468 -22.33 1.21 -12.40
CA THR A 468 -23.16 2.29 -12.97
C THR A 468 -23.56 3.26 -11.87
N VAL A 469 -23.53 4.55 -12.20
CA VAL A 469 -23.97 5.64 -11.33
C VAL A 469 -25.49 5.80 -11.45
N ASP A 470 -26.22 5.37 -10.43
CA ASP A 470 -27.67 5.49 -10.35
C ASP A 470 -28.03 6.71 -9.51
N ALA A 471 -28.09 7.89 -10.17
CA ALA A 471 -28.40 9.15 -9.51
C ALA A 471 -29.82 9.20 -8.91
N GLU A 472 -30.77 8.49 -9.52
CA GLU A 472 -32.19 8.47 -9.12
C GLU A 472 -32.42 7.71 -7.82
N LEU A 473 -31.74 6.57 -7.66
CA LEU A 473 -31.74 5.81 -6.40
C LEU A 473 -30.55 6.14 -5.50
N CYS A 474 -29.71 7.11 -5.88
CA CYS A 474 -28.56 7.58 -5.11
C CYS A 474 -27.61 6.42 -4.73
N ARG A 475 -27.16 5.61 -5.70
CA ARG A 475 -26.33 4.42 -5.44
C ARG A 475 -25.40 4.06 -6.60
N LEU A 476 -24.41 3.21 -6.31
CA LEU A 476 -23.63 2.52 -7.33
C LEU A 476 -24.16 1.10 -7.53
N THR A 477 -24.48 0.73 -8.77
CA THR A 477 -24.97 -0.61 -9.14
C THR A 477 -23.89 -1.37 -9.90
N GLY A 478 -23.58 -2.58 -9.45
CA GLY A 478 -22.57 -3.44 -10.07
C GLY A 478 -23.17 -4.72 -10.65
N ASN A 479 -22.34 -5.75 -10.82
CA ASN A 479 -22.82 -7.05 -11.25
C ASN A 479 -23.41 -7.85 -10.06
N VAL A 480 -24.01 -9.00 -10.36
CA VAL A 480 -24.61 -9.85 -9.32
C VAL A 480 -23.59 -10.55 -8.43
N GLY A 481 -22.31 -10.64 -8.81
CA GLY A 481 -21.29 -11.41 -8.10
C GLY A 481 -20.97 -10.89 -6.70
N LEU A 482 -20.62 -11.80 -5.77
CA LEU A 482 -20.26 -11.46 -4.39
C LEU A 482 -19.01 -10.58 -4.31
N THR A 483 -17.95 -10.95 -5.04
CA THR A 483 -16.69 -10.19 -5.09
C THR A 483 -16.91 -8.73 -5.44
N ASN A 484 -17.71 -8.45 -6.47
CA ASN A 484 -18.01 -7.09 -6.89
C ASN A 484 -18.73 -6.28 -5.79
N LYS A 485 -19.61 -6.92 -5.02
CA LYS A 485 -20.31 -6.28 -3.90
C LYS A 485 -19.39 -6.04 -2.71
N LEU A 486 -18.60 -7.04 -2.31
CA LEU A 486 -17.65 -6.93 -1.20
C LEU A 486 -16.56 -5.91 -1.51
N TYR A 487 -16.07 -5.86 -2.74
CA TYR A 487 -15.10 -4.85 -3.14
C TYR A 487 -15.69 -3.43 -3.07
N LYS A 488 -16.94 -3.26 -3.51
CA LYS A 488 -17.67 -1.99 -3.36
C LYS A 488 -17.83 -1.59 -1.90
N VAL A 489 -18.22 -2.54 -1.03
CA VAL A 489 -18.31 -2.34 0.43
C VAL A 489 -16.98 -1.84 0.98
N TYR A 490 -15.90 -2.57 0.67
CA TYR A 490 -14.57 -2.25 1.17
C TYR A 490 -14.16 -0.84 0.76
N LEU A 491 -14.29 -0.49 -0.52
CA LEU A 491 -13.94 0.83 -1.04
C LEU A 491 -14.74 1.97 -0.41
N HIS A 492 -16.06 1.80 -0.19
CA HIS A 492 -16.84 2.81 0.54
C HIS A 492 -16.33 2.98 1.98
N ALA A 493 -15.98 1.88 2.67
CA ALA A 493 -15.50 1.93 4.04
C ALA A 493 -14.15 2.67 4.15
N VAL A 494 -13.14 2.29 3.36
CA VAL A 494 -11.82 2.96 3.38
C VAL A 494 -11.89 4.42 2.91
N CYS A 495 -12.77 4.76 1.98
CA CYS A 495 -12.96 6.13 1.49
C CYS A 495 -13.94 6.94 2.34
N SER A 496 -14.32 6.48 3.54
CA SER A 496 -15.33 7.18 4.32
C SER A 496 -14.82 8.45 4.99
N SER A 497 -15.66 9.47 4.97
CA SER A 497 -15.51 10.73 5.69
C SER A 497 -16.62 10.87 6.76
N HIS A 498 -16.44 11.79 7.70
CA HIS A 498 -17.50 12.27 8.61
C HIS A 498 -18.64 13.01 7.87
N VAL A 499 -18.40 13.41 6.61
CA VAL A 499 -19.42 14.04 5.75
C VAL A 499 -20.00 12.99 4.81
N ALA A 500 -21.31 13.07 4.58
CA ALA A 500 -22.01 12.18 3.67
C ALA A 500 -21.62 12.44 2.20
N ASP A 501 -21.50 11.37 1.43
CA ASP A 501 -21.17 11.43 0.01
C ASP A 501 -22.29 12.12 -0.80
N PRO A 502 -21.95 12.99 -1.78
CA PRO A 502 -22.91 13.68 -2.61
C PRO A 502 -23.90 12.78 -3.36
N LEU A 503 -23.49 11.59 -3.81
CA LEU A 503 -24.35 10.63 -4.51
C LEU A 503 -25.24 9.87 -3.53
N THR A 504 -24.65 9.13 -2.60
CA THR A 504 -25.40 8.22 -1.70
C THR A 504 -26.15 8.92 -0.59
N LYS A 505 -25.79 10.18 -0.31
CA LYS A 505 -26.30 10.98 0.83
C LYS A 505 -26.03 10.30 2.18
N ARG A 506 -25.06 9.39 2.22
CA ARG A 506 -24.57 8.64 3.38
C ARG A 506 -23.06 8.72 3.42
N THR A 507 -22.48 8.57 4.61
CA THR A 507 -21.04 8.35 4.72
C THR A 507 -20.66 7.01 4.09
N GLY A 508 -19.38 6.85 3.73
CA GLY A 508 -18.89 5.61 3.15
C GLY A 508 -19.10 4.40 4.07
N VAL A 509 -18.88 4.56 5.39
CA VAL A 509 -19.16 3.52 6.39
C VAL A 509 -20.65 3.16 6.44
N GLU A 510 -21.55 4.15 6.48
CA GLU A 510 -23.00 3.89 6.48
C GLU A 510 -23.44 3.09 5.24
N GLU A 511 -22.92 3.45 4.06
CA GLU A 511 -23.23 2.74 2.81
C GLU A 511 -22.62 1.33 2.78
N ALA A 512 -21.37 1.18 3.21
CA ALA A 512 -20.70 -0.12 3.32
C ALA A 512 -21.50 -1.08 4.23
N MET A 513 -21.97 -0.57 5.38
CA MET A 513 -22.77 -1.34 6.33
C MET A 513 -24.12 -1.76 5.77
N LEU A 514 -24.81 -0.86 5.07
CA LEU A 514 -26.09 -1.17 4.43
C LEU A 514 -25.93 -2.25 3.35
N LEU A 515 -24.86 -2.18 2.56
CA LEU A 515 -24.53 -3.17 1.55
C LEU A 515 -24.18 -4.53 2.16
N LEU A 516 -23.39 -4.58 3.25
CA LEU A 516 -23.09 -5.80 4.00
C LEU A 516 -24.34 -6.45 4.61
N GLN A 517 -25.34 -5.67 4.98
CA GLN A 517 -26.60 -6.16 5.53
C GLN A 517 -27.61 -6.60 4.46
N SER A 518 -27.34 -6.32 3.18
CA SER A 518 -28.24 -6.68 2.09
C SER A 518 -28.27 -8.19 1.85
N ALA A 519 -29.44 -8.75 1.54
CA ALA A 519 -29.60 -10.18 1.20
C ALA A 519 -28.65 -10.62 0.07
N ALA A 520 -28.29 -9.69 -0.80
CA ALA A 520 -27.37 -9.85 -1.90
C ALA A 520 -25.93 -10.21 -1.48
N CYS A 521 -25.52 -10.01 -0.22
CA CYS A 521 -24.24 -10.48 0.32
C CYS A 521 -24.35 -11.83 1.06
N TYR A 522 -25.57 -12.31 1.35
CA TYR A 522 -25.84 -13.56 2.06
C TYR A 522 -26.33 -14.70 1.15
N SER A 523 -26.71 -14.41 -0.09
CA SER A 523 -27.35 -15.38 -0.99
C SER A 523 -26.38 -16.37 -1.68
N PHE A 524 -25.07 -16.29 -1.42
CA PHE A 524 -24.07 -17.12 -2.11
C PHE A 524 -23.62 -18.31 -1.26
N MET A 525 -23.60 -19.49 -1.87
CA MET A 525 -23.30 -20.76 -1.20
C MET A 525 -21.80 -21.09 -1.09
N LYS A 526 -20.91 -20.37 -1.79
CA LYS A 526 -19.46 -20.59 -1.79
C LYS A 526 -18.71 -19.27 -1.82
N LEU A 527 -17.74 -19.10 -0.92
CA LEU A 527 -16.78 -18.01 -0.90
C LEU A 527 -15.57 -18.38 -1.76
N ASP A 528 -15.21 -17.52 -2.70
CA ASP A 528 -13.92 -17.64 -3.38
C ASP A 528 -12.79 -17.14 -2.46
N PRO A 529 -11.53 -17.56 -2.68
CA PRO A 529 -10.39 -17.15 -1.84
C PRO A 529 -10.26 -15.63 -1.70
N PHE A 530 -10.48 -14.90 -2.80
CA PHE A 530 -10.43 -13.43 -2.80
C PHE A 530 -11.60 -12.78 -2.03
N ASP A 531 -12.79 -13.42 -1.99
CA ASP A 531 -13.90 -12.93 -1.16
C ASP A 531 -13.55 -13.03 0.33
N SER A 532 -12.88 -14.12 0.71
CA SER A 532 -12.41 -14.33 2.10
C SER A 532 -11.33 -13.32 2.48
N GLU A 533 -10.42 -13.00 1.55
CA GLU A 533 -9.44 -11.92 1.73
C GLU A 533 -10.12 -10.56 1.91
N LEU A 534 -11.10 -10.22 1.07
CA LEU A 534 -11.86 -8.97 1.20
C LEU A 534 -12.62 -8.88 2.53
N LEU A 535 -13.25 -9.96 2.98
CA LEU A 535 -13.91 -9.99 4.29
C LEU A 535 -12.92 -9.80 5.43
N THR A 536 -11.71 -10.36 5.32
CA THR A 536 -10.61 -10.15 6.28
C THR A 536 -10.19 -8.68 6.29
N GLN A 537 -10.02 -8.08 5.11
CA GLN A 537 -9.66 -6.67 4.98
C GLN A 537 -10.74 -5.75 5.55
N ILE A 538 -12.01 -6.01 5.29
CA ILE A 538 -13.14 -5.29 5.89
C ILE A 538 -13.13 -5.45 7.42
N GLY A 539 -12.94 -6.66 7.93
CA GLY A 539 -12.83 -6.92 9.38
C GLY A 539 -11.66 -6.16 10.02
N SER A 540 -10.52 -6.08 9.32
CA SER A 540 -9.33 -5.37 9.77
C SER A 540 -9.51 -3.86 9.89
N LEU A 541 -10.55 -3.27 9.30
CA LEU A 541 -10.85 -1.84 9.48
C LEU A 541 -11.29 -1.52 10.91
N THR A 542 -11.71 -2.53 11.67
CA THR A 542 -12.03 -2.36 13.10
C THR A 542 -10.76 -2.30 13.96
N VAL A 543 -10.75 -1.45 14.98
CA VAL A 543 -9.59 -1.30 15.87
C VAL A 543 -9.27 -2.59 16.62
N ASP A 544 -7.99 -2.96 16.62
CA ASP A 544 -7.50 -3.97 17.54
C ASP A 544 -7.47 -3.42 18.97
N ARG A 545 -8.01 -4.21 19.89
CA ARG A 545 -8.21 -3.84 21.29
C ARG A 545 -7.56 -4.89 22.16
N THR A 546 -6.45 -4.51 22.79
CA THR A 546 -5.76 -5.36 23.74
C THR A 546 -5.92 -4.81 25.16
N TRP A 547 -5.77 -5.67 26.14
CA TRP A 547 -5.90 -5.31 27.53
C TRP A 547 -4.53 -5.37 28.22
N TYR A 548 -4.21 -4.39 29.06
CA TYR A 548 -2.96 -4.33 29.81
C TYR A 548 -3.18 -4.30 31.34
N PRO A 549 -2.40 -5.11 32.09
CA PRO A 549 -1.76 -6.32 31.61
C PRO A 549 -2.82 -7.37 31.22
N ALA A 550 -2.55 -8.19 30.20
CA ALA A 550 -3.55 -9.06 29.55
C ALA A 550 -4.35 -9.94 30.52
N HIS A 551 -3.71 -10.38 31.61
CA HIS A 551 -4.32 -11.22 32.64
C HIS A 551 -5.20 -10.46 33.65
N LYS A 552 -5.04 -9.13 33.80
CA LYS A 552 -5.85 -8.32 34.73
C LYS A 552 -6.93 -7.49 34.05
N ARG A 553 -6.76 -7.22 32.74
CA ARG A 553 -7.65 -6.36 31.96
C ARG A 553 -7.94 -5.00 32.60
N SER A 554 -6.93 -4.42 33.25
CA SER A 554 -7.08 -3.18 34.01
C SER A 554 -7.13 -1.91 33.14
N MET A 555 -6.56 -1.96 31.93
CA MET A 555 -6.52 -0.83 31.00
C MET A 555 -6.67 -1.32 29.56
N GLN A 556 -7.60 -0.73 28.81
CA GLN A 556 -7.74 -1.00 27.38
C GLN A 556 -6.67 -0.22 26.59
N LYS A 557 -5.95 -0.91 25.71
CA LYS A 557 -5.07 -0.33 24.70
C LYS A 557 -5.71 -0.52 23.33
N VAL A 558 -5.92 0.58 22.62
CA VAL A 558 -6.49 0.58 21.27
C VAL A 558 -5.36 0.81 20.29
N HIS A 559 -5.18 -0.12 19.35
CA HIS A 559 -4.20 -0.01 18.27
C HIS A 559 -4.91 0.54 17.03
N TRP A 560 -4.66 1.81 16.74
CA TRP A 560 -5.16 2.46 15.53
C TRP A 560 -4.21 2.16 14.37
N GLN A 561 -4.76 1.76 13.24
CA GLN A 561 -4.02 1.67 11.99
C GLN A 561 -3.65 3.07 11.51
N HIS A 562 -2.36 3.27 11.26
CA HIS A 562 -1.84 4.51 10.68
C HIS A 562 -2.37 4.68 9.25
N GLY A 563 -2.85 5.88 8.92
CA GLY A 563 -3.37 6.21 7.58
C GLY A 563 -4.90 6.29 7.48
N LEU A 564 -5.62 5.60 8.36
CA LEU A 564 -7.08 5.60 8.41
C LEU A 564 -7.61 6.54 9.49
N SER A 565 -8.75 7.19 9.24
CA SER A 565 -9.38 8.05 10.26
C SER A 565 -9.93 7.22 11.42
N SER A 566 -9.99 7.82 12.61
CA SER A 566 -10.61 7.18 13.78
C SER A 566 -12.11 6.91 13.61
N TYR A 567 -12.76 7.57 12.63
CA TYR A 567 -14.17 7.37 12.30
C TYR A 567 -14.41 6.04 11.61
N ILE A 568 -13.55 5.66 10.66
CA ILE A 568 -13.59 4.36 9.96
C ILE A 568 -13.31 3.22 10.95
N GLN A 569 -12.48 3.52 11.94
CA GLN A 569 -11.95 2.58 12.91
C GLN A 569 -12.80 2.47 14.19
N SER A 570 -14.08 2.85 14.17
CA SER A 570 -14.92 2.96 15.37
C SER A 570 -15.56 1.62 15.81
N SER A 571 -15.70 1.39 17.12
CA SER A 571 -16.17 0.11 17.69
C SER A 571 -17.68 -0.15 17.63
N ARG A 572 -18.46 0.63 16.88
CA ARG A 572 -19.90 0.34 16.69
C ARG A 572 -20.15 -0.92 15.85
N GLU A 573 -19.10 -1.45 15.21
CA GLU A 573 -19.17 -2.45 14.14
C GLU A 573 -18.83 -3.89 14.59
N GLU A 574 -18.27 -4.06 15.79
CA GLU A 574 -17.83 -5.35 16.36
C GLU A 574 -19.02 -6.34 16.51
N SER A 575 -20.18 -5.85 16.94
CA SER A 575 -21.40 -6.66 17.11
C SER A 575 -22.03 -7.16 15.80
N LEU A 576 -21.72 -6.52 14.67
CA LEU A 576 -22.26 -6.89 13.36
C LEU A 576 -21.34 -7.87 12.63
N LEU A 577 -20.03 -7.70 12.78
CA LEU A 577 -19.04 -8.72 12.42
C LEU A 577 -19.24 -10.02 13.21
N GLU A 578 -19.57 -9.92 14.51
CA GLU A 578 -19.94 -11.07 15.34
C GLU A 578 -21.26 -11.74 14.88
N ARG A 579 -22.24 -10.97 14.40
CA ARG A 579 -23.49 -11.51 13.82
C ARG A 579 -23.29 -12.14 12.44
N VAL A 580 -22.41 -11.57 11.61
CA VAL A 580 -21.98 -12.17 10.33
C VAL A 580 -21.24 -13.47 10.62
N SER A 581 -20.31 -13.50 11.58
CA SER A 581 -19.61 -14.68 12.09
C SER A 581 -20.58 -15.80 12.49
N GLN A 582 -21.51 -15.51 13.40
CA GLN A 582 -22.47 -16.47 13.94
C GLN A 582 -23.42 -17.07 12.88
N ARG A 583 -23.70 -16.32 11.80
CA ARG A 583 -24.51 -16.80 10.67
C ARG A 583 -23.70 -17.55 9.62
N SER A 584 -22.45 -17.15 9.39
CA SER A 584 -21.51 -17.83 8.48
C SER A 584 -21.04 -19.18 9.02
N THR A 585 -21.06 -19.40 10.34
CA THR A 585 -20.80 -20.73 10.96
C THR A 585 -21.77 -21.83 10.54
N VAL A 586 -22.93 -21.48 9.97
CA VAL A 586 -23.89 -22.46 9.42
C VAL A 586 -23.47 -22.95 8.03
N LEU A 587 -22.63 -22.19 7.32
CA LEU A 587 -22.26 -22.42 5.91
C LEU A 587 -20.77 -22.77 5.72
N TYR A 588 -19.88 -22.36 6.64
CA TYR A 588 -18.42 -22.53 6.54
C TYR A 588 -17.80 -23.11 7.83
N SER A 589 -16.64 -23.77 7.71
CA SER A 589 -15.96 -24.44 8.83
C SER A 589 -15.57 -23.47 9.95
N ARG A 590 -15.69 -23.92 11.20
CA ARG A 590 -15.41 -23.14 12.41
C ARG A 590 -13.99 -22.58 12.43
N ASP A 591 -13.02 -23.34 11.93
CA ASP A 591 -11.61 -22.94 11.86
C ASP A 591 -11.37 -21.71 10.96
N ILE A 592 -12.18 -21.52 9.92
CA ILE A 592 -12.11 -20.36 9.01
C ILE A 592 -12.77 -19.15 9.67
N VAL A 593 -13.92 -19.35 10.31
CA VAL A 593 -14.65 -18.29 11.02
C VAL A 593 -13.89 -17.77 12.24
N ASP A 594 -13.26 -18.66 13.00
CA ASP A 594 -12.45 -18.33 14.18
C ASP A 594 -11.14 -17.61 13.82
N SER A 595 -10.66 -17.77 12.57
CA SER A 595 -9.47 -17.05 12.07
C SER A 595 -9.75 -15.57 11.73
N PHE A 596 -11.01 -15.21 11.45
CA PHE A 596 -11.41 -13.83 11.13
C PHE A 596 -11.70 -12.97 12.37
N TYR A 597 -11.95 -13.59 13.52
CA TYR A 597 -12.43 -12.89 14.72
C TYR A 597 -11.72 -13.42 15.97
N LEU A 598 -10.88 -12.59 16.58
CA LEU A 598 -10.35 -12.82 17.93
C LEU A 598 -11.52 -12.83 18.92
N THR A 599 -12.06 -14.01 19.18
CA THR A 599 -13.10 -14.22 20.21
C THR A 599 -12.47 -14.02 21.58
N GLN A 600 -12.47 -12.77 22.06
CA GLN A 600 -12.37 -12.46 23.49
C GLN A 600 -12.71 -10.99 23.85
N SER A 601 -13.88 -10.50 23.45
CA SER A 601 -14.49 -9.35 24.12
C SER A 601 -15.68 -9.79 24.96
N SER A 602 -15.41 -10.39 26.13
CA SER A 602 -16.39 -10.34 27.21
C SER A 602 -16.50 -8.88 27.62
N SER A 603 -17.53 -8.19 27.13
CA SER A 603 -17.89 -6.86 27.59
C SER A 603 -18.09 -6.92 29.09
N THR A 604 -17.13 -6.36 29.82
CA THR A 604 -17.37 -6.01 31.23
C THR A 604 -18.06 -4.66 31.18
N GLU A 605 -19.19 -4.51 31.88
CA GLU A 605 -19.91 -3.24 31.95
C GLU A 605 -18.92 -2.12 32.31
N TYR A 606 -18.79 -1.14 31.41
CA TYR A 606 -18.14 0.11 31.73
C TYR A 606 -18.94 0.75 32.87
N THR A 607 -18.39 0.70 34.08
CA THR A 607 -18.95 1.45 35.20
C THR A 607 -18.75 2.92 34.86
N ALA A 608 -19.83 3.56 34.44
CA ALA A 608 -19.76 4.91 33.94
C ALA A 608 -19.27 5.86 35.05
N ARG A 609 -18.47 6.86 34.67
CA ARG A 609 -17.77 7.75 35.63
C ARG A 609 -18.73 8.55 36.52
N ASP A 610 -19.98 8.69 36.09
CA ASP A 610 -21.11 9.26 36.83
C ASP A 610 -21.59 8.39 38.01
N LEU A 611 -21.18 7.11 38.07
CA LEU A 611 -21.44 6.20 39.20
C LEU A 611 -20.33 6.22 40.26
N VAL A 612 -19.20 6.91 40.01
CA VAL A 612 -18.18 7.13 41.03
C VAL A 612 -18.79 8.07 42.06
N ARG A 613 -18.97 7.56 43.29
CA ARG A 613 -19.42 8.38 44.41
C ARG A 613 -18.41 9.50 44.63
N CYS A 614 -18.91 10.73 44.68
CA CYS A 614 -18.17 11.99 44.84
C CYS A 614 -16.78 11.79 45.46
N SER A 615 -15.75 11.93 44.63
CA SER A 615 -14.37 11.92 45.12
C SER A 615 -14.03 13.27 45.74
N ASP A 616 -13.10 13.28 46.70
CA ASP A 616 -12.55 14.52 47.27
C ASP A 616 -11.95 15.43 46.17
N ASP A 617 -11.57 14.87 45.03
CA ASP A 617 -11.00 15.59 43.88
C ASP A 617 -12.08 16.41 43.15
N GLU A 618 -13.26 15.84 42.94
CA GLU A 618 -14.41 16.53 42.35
C GLU A 618 -14.96 17.62 43.27
N GLN A 619 -14.95 17.38 44.58
CA GLN A 619 -15.34 18.38 45.58
C GLN A 619 -14.46 19.63 45.48
N ARG A 620 -13.13 19.49 45.33
CA ARG A 620 -12.20 20.63 45.20
C ARG A 620 -12.40 21.39 43.89
N ALA A 621 -12.60 20.67 42.79
CA ALA A 621 -12.90 21.29 41.50
C ALA A 621 -14.20 22.10 41.55
N PHE A 622 -15.22 21.57 42.21
CA PHE A 622 -16.50 22.25 42.46
C PHE A 622 -16.32 23.48 43.36
N GLU A 623 -15.62 23.37 44.48
CA GLU A 623 -15.35 24.49 45.39
C GLU A 623 -14.64 25.63 44.65
N CYS A 624 -13.63 25.31 43.86
CA CYS A 624 -12.89 26.28 43.06
C CYS A 624 -13.75 26.91 41.95
N ALA A 625 -14.52 26.11 41.21
CA ALA A 625 -15.40 26.62 40.15
C ALA A 625 -16.51 27.51 40.72
N SER A 626 -17.11 27.10 41.85
CA SER A 626 -18.15 27.84 42.53
C SER A 626 -17.63 29.19 43.04
N MET A 627 -16.42 29.23 43.60
CA MET A 627 -15.74 30.46 44.01
C MET A 627 -15.60 31.44 42.85
N VAL A 628 -15.13 30.98 41.69
CA VAL A 628 -14.92 31.82 40.49
C VAL A 628 -16.26 32.26 39.87
N CYS A 629 -17.20 31.32 39.69
CA CYS A 629 -18.50 31.61 39.07
C CYS A 629 -19.31 32.65 39.85
N HIS A 630 -19.28 32.61 41.18
CA HIS A 630 -19.95 33.60 42.02
C HIS A 630 -19.10 34.85 42.27
N TRP A 631 -17.89 34.91 41.69
CA TRP A 631 -16.91 35.97 41.87
C TRP A 631 -16.68 36.35 43.35
N ASN A 632 -16.56 35.33 44.22
CA ASN A 632 -16.60 35.52 45.67
C ASN A 632 -15.32 36.21 46.19
N THR A 633 -15.46 37.31 46.91
CA THR A 633 -14.33 38.05 47.49
C THR A 633 -13.95 37.61 48.91
N MET A 634 -14.77 36.76 49.55
CA MET A 634 -14.50 36.18 50.86
C MET A 634 -13.60 34.95 50.71
N LEU A 635 -12.30 35.20 50.62
CA LEU A 635 -11.29 34.20 50.26
C LEU A 635 -10.35 33.89 51.43
N GLU A 636 -9.84 32.65 51.47
CA GLU A 636 -8.77 32.22 52.37
C GLU A 636 -7.48 31.98 51.55
N PRO A 637 -6.77 33.05 51.12
CA PRO A 637 -5.56 32.92 50.31
C PRO A 637 -4.37 32.38 51.13
N SER A 638 -3.23 32.17 50.47
CA SER A 638 -2.01 31.60 51.05
C SER A 638 -1.44 32.44 52.20
N HIS A 639 -1.04 31.76 53.28
CA HIS A 639 -0.53 32.34 54.53
C HIS A 639 0.82 33.02 54.37
N SER A 640 1.67 32.53 53.46
CA SER A 640 3.00 33.09 53.23
C SER A 640 3.45 32.78 51.81
N LEU A 641 3.20 33.73 50.90
CA LEU A 641 3.72 33.63 49.53
C LEU A 641 5.24 33.56 49.48
N TYR A 642 5.92 34.21 50.44
CA TYR A 642 7.37 34.17 50.46
C TYR A 642 7.90 32.75 50.75
N GLU A 643 7.26 31.98 51.64
CA GLU A 643 7.63 30.59 51.87
C GLU A 643 7.35 29.69 50.68
N VAL A 644 6.29 29.98 49.89
CA VAL A 644 6.02 29.29 48.63
C VAL A 644 7.15 29.54 47.64
N PHE A 645 7.58 30.80 47.49
CA PHE A 645 8.69 31.17 46.60
C PHE A 645 10.02 30.54 47.01
N LEU A 646 10.30 30.40 48.32
CA LEU A 646 11.52 29.75 48.81
C LEU A 646 11.62 28.26 48.43
N ARG A 647 10.52 27.62 48.00
CA ARG A 647 10.56 26.25 47.46
C ARG A 647 11.14 26.19 46.05
N TRP A 648 11.27 27.34 45.38
CA TRP A 648 11.78 27.46 44.02
C TRP A 648 13.22 27.97 44.03
N VAL A 649 14.02 27.50 43.08
CA VAL A 649 15.43 27.92 42.96
C VAL A 649 15.54 29.19 42.12
N ARG A 650 14.82 29.25 40.99
CA ARG A 650 14.80 30.38 40.06
C ARG A 650 13.35 30.68 39.71
N VAL A 651 13.03 31.96 39.59
CA VAL A 651 11.71 32.45 39.23
C VAL A 651 11.87 33.42 38.06
N PRO A 652 11.36 33.09 36.86
CA PRO A 652 11.33 34.00 35.74
C PRO A 652 10.44 35.23 35.99
N GLY A 653 10.77 36.34 35.34
CA GLY A 653 9.99 37.58 35.38
C GLY A 653 8.70 37.51 34.56
N GLU A 654 7.93 38.60 34.53
CA GLU A 654 6.59 38.62 33.92
C GLU A 654 6.56 38.37 32.39
N LYS A 655 7.65 38.60 31.66
CA LYS A 655 7.71 38.62 30.18
C LYS A 655 8.36 37.38 29.54
N THR A 656 8.69 36.36 30.32
CA THR A 656 9.57 35.30 29.86
C THR A 656 8.86 34.12 29.19
N HIS A 657 7.54 33.96 29.38
CA HIS A 657 6.77 32.81 28.86
C HIS A 657 5.40 33.21 28.28
N ASP A 658 4.99 32.52 27.20
CA ASP A 658 3.66 32.65 26.58
C ASP A 658 2.64 31.84 27.39
N VAL A 659 2.17 32.40 28.51
CA VAL A 659 1.18 31.78 29.41
C VAL A 659 -0.20 32.35 29.11
N SER A 660 -1.22 31.50 29.05
CA SER A 660 -2.63 31.91 28.91
C SER A 660 -3.46 31.42 30.09
N LEU A 661 -4.47 32.20 30.48
CA LEU A 661 -5.51 31.77 31.44
C LEU A 661 -6.51 30.79 30.82
N ARG A 662 -6.46 30.58 29.51
CA ARG A 662 -7.26 29.56 28.83
C ARG A 662 -6.79 28.17 29.24
N TYR A 663 -7.76 27.29 29.42
CA TYR A 663 -7.48 25.91 29.79
C TYR A 663 -6.63 25.21 28.73
N ASP A 664 -5.57 24.56 29.20
CA ASP A 664 -4.76 23.59 28.48
C ASP A 664 -4.46 22.39 29.41
N LYS A 665 -3.88 21.32 28.87
CA LYS A 665 -3.56 20.12 29.65
C LYS A 665 -2.45 20.34 30.70
N GLU A 666 -1.66 21.40 30.59
CA GLU A 666 -0.51 21.67 31.47
C GLU A 666 -0.98 22.24 32.81
N TRP A 667 -2.15 22.91 32.81
CA TRP A 667 -2.84 23.35 34.02
C TRP A 667 -3.31 22.22 34.95
N LEU A 668 -3.30 20.97 34.50
CA LEU A 668 -3.47 19.83 35.41
C LEU A 668 -2.29 19.69 36.36
N LYS A 669 -1.05 19.99 35.97
CA LYS A 669 0.12 19.96 36.87
C LYS A 669 1.06 21.11 36.49
N PRO A 670 0.69 22.36 36.79
CA PRO A 670 1.44 23.51 36.33
C PRO A 670 2.75 23.63 37.10
N ASP A 671 3.83 23.95 36.38
CA ASP A 671 5.07 24.40 37.01
C ASP A 671 4.91 25.86 37.45
N LEU A 672 4.39 26.03 38.66
CA LEU A 672 4.12 27.36 39.20
C LEU A 672 5.40 28.19 39.40
N GLY A 673 6.55 27.57 39.62
CA GLY A 673 7.82 28.31 39.77
C GLY A 673 8.23 29.05 38.50
N GLU A 674 7.95 28.46 37.34
CA GLU A 674 8.22 29.06 36.03
C GLU A 674 7.14 30.05 35.59
N ARG A 675 5.88 29.85 36.01
CA ARG A 675 4.72 30.60 35.47
C ARG A 675 4.18 31.69 36.39
N TRP A 676 4.52 31.71 37.68
CA TRP A 676 3.83 32.53 38.69
C TRP A 676 3.77 34.01 38.35
N MET A 677 4.89 34.62 37.95
CA MET A 677 4.95 36.06 37.68
C MET A 677 4.07 36.47 36.49
N SER A 678 4.05 35.67 35.43
CA SER A 678 3.16 35.89 34.29
C SER A 678 1.69 35.67 34.66
N VAL A 679 1.38 34.65 35.45
CA VAL A 679 0.00 34.40 35.89
C VAL A 679 -0.51 35.51 36.81
N TYR A 680 0.32 36.03 37.70
CA TYR A 680 -0.02 37.21 38.52
C TYR A 680 -0.42 38.41 37.64
N GLU A 681 0.35 38.71 36.59
CA GLU A 681 0.07 39.82 35.67
C GLU A 681 -1.17 39.59 34.78
N LEU A 682 -1.52 38.34 34.49
CA LEU A 682 -2.77 38.02 33.80
C LEU A 682 -3.97 38.11 34.74
N CYS A 683 -3.88 37.55 35.95
CA CYS A 683 -4.96 37.58 36.92
C CYS A 683 -5.30 39.00 37.37
N ARG A 684 -4.32 39.88 37.66
CA ARG A 684 -4.59 41.29 38.00
C ARG A 684 -5.39 42.04 36.92
N GLY A 685 -5.22 41.63 35.66
CA GLY A 685 -5.80 42.26 34.48
C GLY A 685 -7.15 41.66 34.11
N ALA A 686 -7.54 40.57 34.76
CA ALA A 686 -8.78 39.88 34.50
C ALA A 686 -10.00 40.67 35.02
N ASP A 687 -11.12 40.44 34.36
CA ASP A 687 -12.44 40.96 34.71
C ASP A 687 -13.49 39.84 34.70
N GLN A 688 -14.60 40.10 35.39
CA GLN A 688 -15.67 39.14 35.59
C GLN A 688 -16.39 38.75 34.29
N GLU A 689 -16.59 39.68 33.37
CA GLU A 689 -17.40 39.41 32.17
C GLU A 689 -16.66 38.50 31.19
N THR A 690 -15.35 38.65 31.07
CA THR A 690 -14.56 37.98 30.04
C THR A 690 -13.81 36.74 30.55
N HIS A 691 -13.34 36.73 31.79
CA HIS A 691 -12.40 35.69 32.28
C HIS A 691 -13.01 34.68 33.27
N THR A 692 -14.31 34.78 33.60
CA THR A 692 -14.98 33.83 34.52
C THR A 692 -14.79 32.38 34.11
N PHE A 693 -15.07 32.04 32.86
CA PHE A 693 -14.94 30.66 32.41
C PHE A 693 -13.48 30.23 32.26
N GLU A 694 -12.59 31.11 31.81
CA GLU A 694 -11.16 30.81 31.70
C GLU A 694 -10.57 30.44 33.08
N LEU A 695 -10.81 31.27 34.10
CA LEU A 695 -10.37 31.01 35.47
C LEU A 695 -11.07 29.79 36.09
N ALA A 696 -12.37 29.61 35.85
CA ALA A 696 -13.12 28.48 36.40
C ALA A 696 -12.62 27.14 35.86
N PHE A 697 -12.33 27.03 34.56
CA PHE A 697 -11.77 25.79 34.00
C PHE A 697 -10.32 25.57 34.43
N THR A 698 -9.50 26.60 34.38
CA THR A 698 -8.06 26.52 34.62
C THR A 698 -7.73 26.23 36.09
N LEU A 699 -8.30 26.99 37.03
CA LEU A 699 -8.03 26.81 38.45
C LEU A 699 -8.66 25.51 38.97
N SER A 700 -9.86 25.14 38.51
CA SER A 700 -10.48 23.86 38.91
C SER A 700 -9.73 22.65 38.37
N ALA A 701 -9.11 22.72 37.19
CA ALA A 701 -8.25 21.64 36.70
C ALA A 701 -7.01 21.44 37.58
N MET A 702 -6.40 22.55 38.03
CA MET A 702 -5.23 22.53 38.92
C MET A 702 -5.55 21.94 40.30
N THR A 703 -6.72 22.25 40.88
CA THR A 703 -7.14 21.76 42.21
C THR A 703 -7.71 20.34 42.17
N TYR A 704 -8.26 19.92 41.02
CA TYR A 704 -8.70 18.55 40.78
C TYR A 704 -7.54 17.57 40.92
N SER A 705 -6.43 17.82 40.20
CA SER A 705 -5.30 16.88 40.15
C SER A 705 -4.48 16.82 41.44
N SER A 706 -4.45 17.91 42.21
CA SER A 706 -3.46 18.14 43.26
C SER A 706 -4.10 18.95 44.41
N PRO A 707 -4.37 18.32 45.57
CA PRO A 707 -5.02 19.00 46.71
C PRO A 707 -4.18 20.14 47.28
N GLU A 708 -2.85 20.05 47.18
CA GLU A 708 -1.89 21.03 47.70
C GLU A 708 -2.00 22.40 47.03
N ASN A 709 -2.60 22.48 45.84
CA ASN A 709 -2.71 23.71 45.06
C ASN A 709 -3.98 24.52 45.36
N MET A 710 -4.86 24.06 46.26
CA MET A 710 -6.12 24.77 46.56
C MET A 710 -5.87 26.18 47.11
N GLU A 711 -4.95 26.33 48.06
CA GLU A 711 -4.61 27.66 48.60
C GLU A 711 -4.02 28.58 47.53
N LEU A 712 -3.23 28.03 46.61
CA LEU A 712 -2.64 28.80 45.52
C LEU A 712 -3.69 29.19 44.47
N ALA A 713 -4.64 28.32 44.15
CA ALA A 713 -5.78 28.63 43.28
C ALA A 713 -6.62 29.78 43.84
N VAL A 714 -6.93 29.73 45.14
CA VAL A 714 -7.64 30.81 45.86
C VAL A 714 -6.83 32.12 45.80
N THR A 715 -5.51 32.03 45.96
CA THR A 715 -4.61 33.20 45.90
C THR A 715 -4.55 33.81 44.50
N MET A 716 -4.45 32.98 43.46
CA MET A 716 -4.47 33.42 42.07
C MET A 716 -5.81 34.05 41.69
N PHE A 717 -6.91 33.48 42.18
CA PHE A 717 -8.22 34.10 42.02
C PHE A 717 -8.35 35.42 42.78
N ALA A 718 -7.78 35.54 43.98
CA ALA A 718 -7.77 36.79 44.74
C ALA A 718 -7.09 37.92 43.96
N PHE A 719 -6.04 37.63 43.18
CA PHE A 719 -5.40 38.61 42.30
C PHE A 719 -6.35 39.18 41.24
N ALA A 720 -7.34 38.40 40.78
CA ALA A 720 -8.35 38.82 39.82
C ALA A 720 -9.57 39.49 40.49
N ALA A 721 -10.01 38.98 41.62
CA ALA A 721 -11.23 39.42 42.28
C ALA A 721 -11.06 40.70 43.12
N ILE A 722 -9.88 40.94 43.68
CA ILE A 722 -9.64 42.05 44.62
C ILE A 722 -8.99 43.25 43.89
N PRO A 723 -9.67 44.42 43.83
CA PRO A 723 -9.20 45.56 43.05
C PRO A 723 -7.81 46.11 43.44
N ASP A 724 -7.42 45.97 44.72
CA ASP A 724 -6.17 46.54 45.24
C ASP A 724 -4.91 45.97 44.56
N PHE A 725 -4.99 44.73 44.04
CA PHE A 725 -3.87 44.13 43.30
C PHE A 725 -3.58 44.87 41.99
N ARG A 726 -4.55 45.57 41.39
CA ARG A 726 -4.34 46.39 40.18
C ARG A 726 -3.34 47.53 40.38
N ALA A 727 -3.11 47.96 41.62
CA ALA A 727 -2.14 49.00 41.97
C ALA A 727 -0.72 48.45 42.25
N ILE A 728 -0.59 47.17 42.62
CA ILE A 728 0.69 46.57 43.00
C ILE A 728 1.38 46.02 41.75
N ARG A 729 2.38 46.68 41.18
CA ARG A 729 3.10 46.16 40.00
C ARG A 729 4.24 45.22 40.40
N SER A 730 4.54 44.24 39.55
CA SER A 730 5.76 43.42 39.65
C SER A 730 7.04 44.29 39.64
N PRO A 731 8.15 43.85 40.28
CA PRO A 731 9.42 44.59 40.28
C PRO A 731 10.11 44.72 38.92
N GLY A 732 9.67 43.97 37.89
CA GLY A 732 10.07 44.18 36.49
C GLY A 732 11.43 43.64 36.07
N TYR A 733 12.06 42.75 36.85
CA TYR A 733 13.30 42.07 36.46
C TYR A 733 13.00 40.75 35.70
N ASP A 734 13.88 40.39 34.77
CA ASP A 734 13.69 39.19 33.92
C ASP A 734 13.84 37.87 34.67
N MET A 735 14.60 37.84 35.77
CA MET A 735 14.86 36.63 36.54
C MET A 735 15.25 36.95 37.98
N TYR A 736 14.73 36.16 38.92
CA TYR A 736 15.08 36.15 40.33
C TYR A 736 15.73 34.80 40.67
N ASP A 737 16.97 34.83 41.15
CA ASP A 737 17.69 33.62 41.56
C ASP A 737 17.78 33.57 43.09
N LEU A 738 16.86 32.81 43.69
CA LEU A 738 16.65 32.80 45.14
C LEU A 738 17.80 32.12 45.90
N SER A 739 18.70 31.41 45.19
CA SER A 739 19.88 30.78 45.78
C SER A 739 20.87 31.77 46.39
N PHE A 740 20.91 33.01 45.89
CA PHE A 740 21.77 34.09 46.40
C PHE A 740 21.22 34.75 47.69
N GLY A 741 20.01 34.40 48.12
CA GLY A 741 19.38 34.97 49.32
C GLY A 741 19.03 36.47 49.18
N LEU A 742 18.61 37.08 50.29
CA LEU A 742 18.14 38.49 50.34
C LEU A 742 19.24 39.52 50.58
N LYS A 743 20.39 39.09 51.10
CA LYS A 743 21.55 39.93 51.39
C LYS A 743 22.82 39.10 51.31
N PRO A 744 23.95 39.71 50.93
CA PRO A 744 25.24 39.03 50.98
C PRO A 744 25.55 38.53 52.39
N THR A 745 26.07 37.30 52.52
CA THR A 745 26.48 36.75 53.82
C THR A 745 27.97 36.98 54.04
N GLU A 746 28.37 37.16 55.30
CA GLU A 746 29.79 37.30 55.67
C GLU A 746 30.63 36.12 55.16
N ARG A 747 30.08 34.90 55.21
CA ARG A 747 30.74 33.70 54.73
C ARG A 747 31.04 33.75 53.24
N ASP A 748 30.07 34.15 52.42
CA ASP A 748 30.23 34.18 50.96
C ASP A 748 31.19 35.30 50.54
N LEU A 749 31.11 36.46 51.19
CA LEU A 749 32.01 37.59 50.99
C LEU A 749 33.46 37.23 51.36
N CYS A 750 33.68 36.64 52.55
CA CYS A 750 35.00 36.17 52.98
C CYS A 750 35.59 35.17 51.99
N ARG A 751 34.77 34.24 51.49
CA ARG A 751 35.22 33.24 50.49
C ARG A 751 35.64 33.91 49.18
N LEU A 752 34.79 34.77 48.61
CA LEU A 752 35.04 35.43 47.32
C LEU A 752 36.28 36.33 47.34
N ILE A 753 36.48 37.08 48.42
CA ILE A 753 37.63 37.97 48.54
C ILE A 753 38.91 37.16 48.80
N SER A 754 38.84 36.08 49.59
CA SER A 754 39.99 35.21 49.85
C SER A 754 40.48 34.49 48.61
N SER A 755 39.57 34.05 47.74
CA SER A 755 39.93 33.36 46.49
C SER A 755 40.58 34.27 45.44
N SER A 756 40.55 35.59 45.63
CA SER A 756 41.04 36.57 44.67
C SER A 756 42.45 37.10 45.00
N THR A 757 43.17 36.44 45.91
CA THR A 757 44.50 36.84 46.39
C THR A 757 45.63 36.32 45.48
N THR A 758 46.66 37.13 45.27
CA THR A 758 47.86 36.79 44.48
C THR A 758 49.12 37.15 45.26
N PHE A 759 49.98 36.15 45.52
CA PHE A 759 51.20 36.34 46.30
C PHE A 759 52.34 36.94 45.46
N GLU A 760 52.48 36.51 44.21
CA GLU A 760 53.65 36.86 43.36
C GLU A 760 53.80 38.36 43.10
N ASN A 761 52.67 39.07 43.01
CA ASN A 761 52.63 40.51 42.74
C ASN A 761 52.63 41.36 44.03
N SER A 762 52.64 40.73 45.20
CA SER A 762 52.52 41.40 46.49
C SER A 762 53.82 42.12 46.91
N PRO A 763 53.74 43.22 47.69
CA PRO A 763 54.93 43.86 48.26
C PRO A 763 55.73 42.88 49.14
N GLU A 764 55.06 41.95 49.80
CA GLU A 764 55.67 40.97 50.70
C GLU A 764 56.55 39.97 49.95
N ALA A 765 56.19 39.59 48.72
CA ALA A 765 57.04 38.74 47.88
C ALA A 765 58.40 39.38 47.55
N SER A 766 58.51 40.71 47.60
CA SER A 766 59.73 41.47 47.33
C SER A 766 60.62 41.73 48.55
N LEU A 767 60.20 41.33 49.76
CA LEU A 767 60.95 41.59 51.00
C LEU A 767 62.34 40.93 50.98
N SER A 768 63.40 41.67 51.22
CA SER A 768 64.77 41.12 51.23
C SER A 768 65.04 40.18 52.42
N GLN A 769 65.98 39.25 52.21
CA GLN A 769 66.46 38.31 53.23
C GLN A 769 67.21 39.05 54.35
N ARG A 770 66.89 38.76 55.61
CA ARG A 770 67.64 39.30 56.75
C ARG A 770 68.96 38.55 56.94
N SER A 771 69.92 39.17 57.60
CA SER A 771 71.28 38.63 57.78
C SER A 771 71.37 37.33 58.60
N TYR A 772 70.31 36.97 59.31
CA TYR A 772 70.21 35.80 60.19
C TYR A 772 69.14 34.78 59.74
N GLU A 773 68.57 34.95 58.54
CA GLU A 773 67.41 34.20 58.06
C GLU A 773 67.82 33.27 56.91
N GLY A 774 67.39 32.00 56.92
CA GLY A 774 67.55 31.06 55.81
C GLY A 774 66.48 31.22 54.71
N TYR A 775 66.66 30.55 53.55
CA TYR A 775 65.68 30.60 52.44
C TYR A 775 64.26 30.20 52.88
N TYR A 776 64.13 29.11 53.62
CA TYR A 776 62.83 28.65 54.14
C TYR A 776 62.22 29.61 55.16
N GLU A 777 63.04 30.23 56.00
CA GLU A 777 62.58 31.19 57.00
C GLU A 777 62.11 32.49 56.32
N LEU A 778 62.79 32.93 55.25
CA LEU A 778 62.37 34.05 54.40
C LEU A 778 61.02 33.78 53.73
N ASP A 779 60.85 32.64 53.07
CA ASP A 779 59.56 32.30 52.44
C ASP A 779 58.44 32.21 53.47
N THR A 780 58.72 31.63 54.64
CA THR A 780 57.75 31.55 55.76
C THR A 780 57.37 32.94 56.26
N ARG A 781 58.33 33.85 56.44
CA ARG A 781 58.07 35.22 56.86
C ARG A 781 57.26 35.98 55.81
N ARG A 782 57.65 35.91 54.54
CA ARG A 782 56.93 36.58 53.43
C ARG A 782 55.49 36.11 53.33
N ARG A 783 55.25 34.80 53.41
CA ARG A 783 53.88 34.23 53.37
C ARG A 783 53.06 34.59 54.60
N LYS A 784 53.67 34.62 55.78
CA LYS A 784 53.00 35.03 57.01
C LYS A 784 52.61 36.51 57.00
N GLU A 785 53.53 37.40 56.63
CA GLU A 785 53.24 38.84 56.50
C GLU A 785 52.17 39.09 55.42
N PHE A 786 52.21 38.36 54.31
CA PHE A 786 51.16 38.43 53.27
C PHE A 786 49.79 37.97 53.80
N GLN A 787 49.74 36.89 54.58
CA GLN A 787 48.50 36.38 55.17
C GLN A 787 47.92 37.35 56.20
N ASP A 788 48.75 37.89 57.10
CA ASP A 788 48.32 38.83 58.13
C ASP A 788 47.75 40.12 57.51
N GLU A 789 48.38 40.62 56.45
CA GLU A 789 47.95 41.83 55.76
C GLU A 789 46.73 41.62 54.87
N CYS A 790 46.64 40.48 54.17
CA CYS A 790 45.44 40.07 53.45
C CYS A 790 44.24 39.93 54.40
N LEU A 791 44.43 39.35 55.59
CA LEU A 791 43.37 39.20 56.58
C LEU A 791 42.87 40.56 57.08
N ARG A 792 43.78 41.51 57.32
CA ARG A 792 43.45 42.89 57.70
C ARG A 792 42.63 43.60 56.63
N GLU A 793 43.06 43.54 55.37
CA GLU A 793 42.36 44.16 54.23
C GLU A 793 41.01 43.49 53.95
N GLN A 794 40.94 42.15 53.99
CA GLN A 794 39.69 41.39 53.86
C GLN A 794 38.68 41.76 54.93
N THR A 795 39.10 41.84 56.21
CA THR A 795 38.20 42.16 57.32
C THR A 795 37.61 43.57 57.14
N ALA A 796 38.43 44.52 56.71
CA ALA A 796 37.96 45.88 56.42
C ALA A 796 37.00 45.93 55.22
N ALA A 797 37.31 45.22 54.13
CA ALA A 797 36.45 45.15 52.94
C ALA A 797 35.11 44.45 53.23
N VAL A 798 35.12 43.32 53.94
CA VAL A 798 33.90 42.59 54.35
C VAL A 798 33.03 43.46 55.25
N ASN A 799 33.61 44.19 56.22
CA ASN A 799 32.85 45.11 57.07
C ASN A 799 32.17 46.24 56.28
N ILE A 800 32.78 46.72 55.19
CA ILE A 800 32.16 47.71 54.30
C ILE A 800 31.03 47.05 53.50
N LEU A 801 31.27 45.86 52.95
CA LEU A 801 30.30 45.11 52.14
C LEU A 801 29.06 44.71 52.96
N LEU A 802 29.21 44.42 54.24
CA LEU A 802 28.09 44.12 55.15
C LEU A 802 27.18 45.34 55.43
N ASN A 803 27.57 46.57 55.07
CA ASN A 803 26.72 47.77 55.16
C ASN A 803 25.67 47.85 54.02
N TRP A 804 24.90 46.78 53.88
CA TRP A 804 23.76 46.64 52.96
C TRP A 804 22.51 47.36 53.50
N PRO A 805 21.64 48.01 52.68
CA PRO A 805 21.62 48.15 51.22
C PRO A 805 21.99 49.58 50.72
N LEU A 806 22.84 50.33 51.42
CA LEU A 806 22.76 51.79 51.42
C LEU A 806 23.34 52.56 50.21
N SER A 807 23.97 51.95 49.20
CA SER A 807 24.37 52.64 47.94
C SER A 807 24.98 51.70 46.89
N ASP A 808 24.78 51.96 45.59
CA ASP A 808 25.51 51.33 44.46
C ASP A 808 27.04 51.54 44.51
N SER A 809 27.51 52.42 45.41
CA SER A 809 28.93 52.69 45.63
C SER A 809 29.62 51.73 46.62
N VAL A 810 28.87 50.89 47.35
CA VAL A 810 29.42 50.03 48.43
C VAL A 810 30.45 49.00 47.93
N PRO A 811 30.23 48.25 46.83
CA PRO A 811 31.25 47.35 46.29
C PRO A 811 32.53 48.08 45.86
N ARG A 812 32.40 49.29 45.30
CA ARG A 812 33.54 50.13 44.88
C ARG A 812 34.37 50.60 46.08
N LEU A 813 33.71 51.06 47.13
CA LEU A 813 34.36 51.46 48.39
C LEU A 813 35.12 50.31 49.05
N ALA A 814 34.59 49.08 48.98
CA ALA A 814 35.27 47.90 49.50
C ALA A 814 36.49 47.51 48.65
N LEU A 815 36.40 47.63 47.33
CA LEU A 815 37.51 47.40 46.40
C LEU A 815 38.65 48.42 46.56
N ASP A 816 38.36 49.65 46.98
CA ASP A 816 39.36 50.69 47.24
C ASP A 816 40.25 50.37 48.46
N VAL A 817 39.72 49.64 49.45
CA VAL A 817 40.46 49.20 50.65
C VAL A 817 41.43 48.06 50.36
N LEU A 818 41.18 47.29 49.30
CA LEU A 818 42.05 46.17 48.89
C LEU A 818 43.25 46.68 48.09
N ASN A 819 44.45 46.17 48.36
CA ASN A 819 45.63 46.53 47.59
C ASN A 819 45.60 45.89 46.19
N GLY A 820 45.75 46.71 45.13
CA GLY A 820 45.73 46.24 43.74
C GLY A 820 46.89 45.31 43.35
N SER A 821 47.94 45.23 44.16
CA SER A 821 49.04 44.30 43.95
C SER A 821 48.85 42.97 44.68
N ARG A 822 47.94 42.88 45.66
CA ARG A 822 47.59 41.63 46.37
C ARG A 822 46.32 40.98 45.86
N TYR A 823 45.40 41.75 45.27
CA TYR A 823 44.10 41.25 44.80
C TYR A 823 43.90 41.51 43.31
N ASN A 824 43.36 40.52 42.60
CA ASN A 824 42.85 40.74 41.24
C ASN A 824 41.51 41.49 41.30
N LYS A 825 41.56 42.81 41.16
CA LYS A 825 40.37 43.67 41.30
C LYS A 825 39.35 43.48 40.17
N SER A 826 39.76 43.11 38.95
CA SER A 826 38.80 42.98 37.83
C SER A 826 37.84 41.82 38.06
N ASP A 827 38.38 40.65 38.40
CA ASP A 827 37.60 39.43 38.59
C ASP A 827 36.71 39.56 39.84
N LEU A 828 37.26 40.13 40.91
CA LEU A 828 36.51 40.39 42.14
C LEU A 828 35.38 41.40 41.94
N THR A 829 35.55 42.40 41.06
CA THR A 829 34.47 43.36 40.74
C THR A 829 33.29 42.65 40.08
N THR A 830 33.55 41.79 39.09
CA THR A 830 32.50 41.04 38.39
C THR A 830 31.74 40.10 39.31
N GLU A 831 32.45 39.37 40.18
CA GLU A 831 31.82 38.43 41.13
C GLU A 831 31.00 39.15 42.22
N LEU A 832 31.51 40.27 42.75
CA LEU A 832 30.77 41.08 43.72
C LEU A 832 29.54 41.74 43.09
N ASP A 833 29.66 42.29 41.88
CA ASP A 833 28.53 42.89 41.15
C ASP A 833 27.44 41.85 40.91
N ASN A 834 27.81 40.61 40.54
CA ASN A 834 26.86 39.52 40.36
C ASN A 834 26.13 39.13 41.67
N LEU A 835 26.87 38.95 42.77
CA LEU A 835 26.29 38.64 44.08
C LEU A 835 25.33 39.75 44.54
N TYR A 836 25.79 41.01 44.49
CA TYR A 836 25.01 42.16 44.95
C TYR A 836 23.76 42.38 44.08
N THR A 837 23.89 42.26 42.76
CA THR A 837 22.76 42.43 41.84
C THR A 837 21.67 41.39 42.11
N ASN A 838 22.04 40.12 42.30
CA ASN A 838 21.06 39.06 42.58
C ASN A 838 20.43 39.20 43.97
N CYS A 839 21.23 39.50 45.02
CA CYS A 839 20.67 39.81 46.34
C CYS A 839 19.74 41.03 46.30
N TYR A 840 20.07 42.05 45.49
CA TYR A 840 19.24 43.24 45.31
C TYR A 840 17.90 42.92 44.65
N ARG A 841 17.92 42.14 43.56
CA ARG A 841 16.70 41.67 42.88
C ARG A 841 15.81 40.86 43.82
N ASN A 842 16.40 39.95 44.60
CA ASN A 842 15.67 39.14 45.59
C ASN A 842 15.11 39.99 46.73
N HIS A 843 15.84 41.02 47.18
CA HIS A 843 15.35 41.98 48.18
C HIS A 843 14.15 42.76 47.67
N HIS A 844 14.19 43.24 46.42
CA HIS A 844 13.05 43.90 45.77
C HIS A 844 11.86 42.95 45.59
N LEU A 845 12.11 41.70 45.23
CA LEU A 845 11.07 40.67 45.16
C LEU A 845 10.41 40.46 46.54
N LYS A 846 11.19 40.40 47.63
CA LYS A 846 10.66 40.30 49.00
C LYS A 846 9.78 41.49 49.36
N ILE A 847 10.23 42.72 49.08
CA ILE A 847 9.43 43.94 49.32
C ILE A 847 8.11 43.89 48.55
N TYR A 848 8.15 43.44 47.30
CA TYR A 848 6.95 43.26 46.49
C TYR A 848 6.02 42.18 47.06
N LEU A 849 6.55 41.01 47.40
CA LEU A 849 5.78 39.92 47.99
C LEU A 849 5.16 40.33 49.33
N ASP A 850 5.84 41.15 50.13
CA ASP A 850 5.29 41.70 51.37
C ASP A 850 4.11 42.64 51.10
N LYS A 851 4.17 43.46 50.05
CA LYS A 851 3.02 44.29 49.63
C LYS A 851 1.84 43.44 49.18
N VAL A 852 2.09 42.39 48.39
CA VAL A 852 1.05 41.44 47.96
C VAL A 852 0.46 40.70 49.16
N GLN A 853 1.31 40.20 50.05
CA GLN A 853 0.89 39.46 51.26
C GLN A 853 0.07 40.33 52.20
N ASN A 854 0.41 41.61 52.37
CA ASN A 854 -0.38 42.53 53.21
C ASN A 854 -1.84 42.65 52.74
N VAL A 855 -2.07 42.71 51.42
CA VAL A 855 -3.42 42.73 50.85
C VAL A 855 -4.12 41.38 51.03
N LEU A 856 -3.41 40.27 50.82
CA LEU A 856 -3.97 38.92 51.06
C LEU A 856 -4.34 38.70 52.53
N ASP A 857 -3.55 39.23 53.47
CA ASP A 857 -3.83 39.15 54.89
C ASP A 857 -5.05 40.00 55.28
N GLU A 858 -5.28 41.13 54.61
CA GLU A 858 -6.50 41.93 54.77
C GLU A 858 -7.74 41.18 54.26
N VAL A 859 -7.65 40.56 53.09
CA VAL A 859 -8.71 39.68 52.55
C VAL A 859 -9.01 38.55 53.53
N ARG A 860 -7.98 37.88 54.07
CA ARG A 860 -8.16 36.80 55.07
C ARG A 860 -8.86 37.28 56.34
N ARG A 861 -8.62 38.52 56.80
CA ARG A 861 -9.32 39.07 57.98
C ARG A 861 -10.82 39.21 57.75
N THR A 862 -11.25 39.39 56.50
CA THR A 862 -12.67 39.48 56.13
C THR A 862 -13.32 38.12 55.90
N PHE A 863 -12.54 37.04 55.87
CA PHE A 863 -13.04 35.69 55.64
C PHE A 863 -14.00 35.25 56.75
N THR A 864 -15.16 34.72 56.34
CA THR A 864 -16.12 34.08 57.23
C THR A 864 -16.32 32.63 56.78
N PRO A 865 -16.20 31.62 57.68
CA PRO A 865 -16.39 30.23 57.30
C PRO A 865 -17.83 30.00 56.82
N SER A 866 -17.99 29.79 55.51
CA SER A 866 -19.25 29.36 54.93
C SER A 866 -19.47 27.86 55.18
N VAL A 867 -20.75 27.44 55.27
CA VAL A 867 -21.10 26.01 55.26
C VAL A 867 -20.69 25.44 53.91
N LYS A 868 -19.70 24.54 53.90
CA LYS A 868 -19.23 23.88 52.68
C LYS A 868 -20.40 23.17 52.00
N GLN A 869 -20.77 23.63 50.81
CA GLN A 869 -21.70 22.91 49.96
C GLN A 869 -21.00 21.63 49.49
N THR A 870 -21.52 20.48 49.92
CA THR A 870 -21.06 19.20 49.40
C THR A 870 -21.49 19.11 47.94
N TYR A 871 -20.52 18.94 47.05
CA TYR A 871 -20.75 18.55 45.67
C TYR A 871 -21.53 17.25 45.70
N ALA A 872 -22.81 17.34 45.39
CA ALA A 872 -23.68 16.22 45.20
C ALA A 872 -24.02 16.20 43.72
N PHE A 873 -23.25 15.43 42.94
CA PHE A 873 -23.75 15.03 41.65
C PHE A 873 -24.90 14.08 41.91
N THR A 874 -26.13 14.57 41.72
CA THR A 874 -27.28 13.70 41.67
C THR A 874 -27.33 13.23 40.22
N PRO A 875 -26.82 12.02 39.87
CA PRO A 875 -27.12 11.47 38.56
C PRO A 875 -28.63 11.52 38.40
N SER A 876 -29.11 11.78 37.19
CA SER A 876 -30.52 11.69 36.87
C SER A 876 -30.97 10.23 37.11
N ASN A 877 -31.29 9.91 38.36
CA ASN A 877 -31.88 8.66 38.82
C ASN A 877 -33.40 8.73 38.66
N SER A 878 -33.90 9.57 37.75
CA SER A 878 -34.98 9.05 36.96
C SER A 878 -34.45 7.75 36.36
N SER A 879 -35.22 6.67 36.48
CA SER A 879 -35.32 5.78 35.34
C SER A 879 -35.69 6.69 34.17
N LEU A 880 -34.69 7.35 33.56
CA LEU A 880 -34.79 7.85 32.22
C LEU A 880 -35.18 6.57 31.51
N VAL A 881 -36.47 6.45 31.21
CA VAL A 881 -36.92 5.88 29.95
C VAL A 881 -35.83 6.33 29.02
N SER A 882 -34.92 5.40 28.67
CA SER A 882 -33.71 5.66 27.91
C SER A 882 -34.10 6.74 26.93
N VAL A 883 -33.66 7.99 27.15
CA VAL A 883 -34.05 9.06 26.23
C VAL A 883 -33.35 8.60 25.00
N THR A 884 -34.14 7.98 24.13
CA THR A 884 -33.68 7.31 22.95
C THR A 884 -33.10 8.44 22.12
N THR A 885 -31.79 8.66 22.27
CA THR A 885 -30.97 9.52 21.41
C THR A 885 -31.02 9.03 19.98
N ILE A 886 -31.52 7.81 19.77
CA ILE A 886 -31.96 7.24 18.51
C ILE A 886 -33.42 7.61 18.31
N ILE A 887 -33.72 8.51 17.39
CA ILE A 887 -35.10 8.73 16.92
C ILE A 887 -35.53 7.44 16.19
N PRO A 888 -36.44 6.63 16.74
CA PRO A 888 -36.89 5.42 16.07
C PRO A 888 -37.56 5.81 14.75
N THR A 889 -37.31 5.05 13.69
CA THR A 889 -37.94 5.31 12.39
C THR A 889 -39.46 5.44 12.51
N GLY A 890 -40.10 4.64 13.37
CA GLY A 890 -41.55 4.72 13.61
C GLY A 890 -42.03 6.06 14.15
N ASP A 891 -41.19 6.80 14.90
CA ASP A 891 -41.56 8.10 15.47
C ASP A 891 -41.50 9.22 14.43
N LEU A 892 -40.61 9.10 13.43
CA LEU A 892 -40.53 10.03 12.29
C LEU A 892 -41.83 10.06 11.49
N PHE A 893 -42.48 8.90 11.32
CA PHE A 893 -43.73 8.75 10.56
C PHE A 893 -45.01 8.92 11.40
N ARG A 894 -44.88 9.39 12.66
CA ARG A 894 -46.03 9.88 13.44
C ARG A 894 -46.49 11.27 13.01
N LYS A 895 -45.67 12.00 12.25
CA LYS A 895 -46.02 13.30 11.66
C LYS A 895 -47.12 13.15 10.61
N HIS A 896 -47.80 14.25 10.29
CA HIS A 896 -48.83 14.27 9.25
C HIS A 896 -48.22 13.96 7.87
N SER A 897 -48.89 13.07 7.14
CA SER A 897 -48.45 12.63 5.82
C SER A 897 -48.71 13.70 4.75
N PRO A 898 -47.76 13.99 3.85
CA PRO A 898 -47.96 14.92 2.75
C PRO A 898 -48.91 14.36 1.70
N VAL A 899 -49.58 15.25 0.96
CA VAL A 899 -50.34 14.87 -0.23
C VAL A 899 -49.40 14.81 -1.44
N ILE A 900 -49.17 13.61 -1.95
CA ILE A 900 -48.45 13.38 -3.21
C ILE A 900 -49.47 12.93 -4.25
N ALA A 901 -49.79 13.82 -5.19
CA ALA A 901 -50.72 13.53 -6.27
C ALA A 901 -50.06 12.68 -7.35
N LEU A 902 -50.77 11.66 -7.84
CA LEU A 902 -50.39 10.90 -9.02
C LEU A 902 -51.05 11.54 -10.24
N LEU A 903 -50.24 12.12 -11.14
CA LEU A 903 -50.73 12.77 -12.36
C LEU A 903 -51.00 11.73 -13.45
N LEU A 904 -52.06 11.96 -14.24
CA LEU A 904 -52.37 11.16 -15.45
C LEU A 904 -51.37 11.49 -16.57
N GLU A 905 -50.93 10.46 -17.29
CA GLU A 905 -49.88 10.57 -18.32
C GLU A 905 -50.42 11.27 -19.60
N PRO A 906 -49.79 12.37 -20.07
CA PRO A 906 -50.22 13.09 -21.28
C PRO A 906 -49.97 12.33 -22.60
N LEU A 907 -48.99 11.41 -22.63
CA LEU A 907 -48.61 10.64 -23.83
C LEU A 907 -49.71 9.70 -24.34
N LYS A 908 -50.86 9.61 -23.65
CA LYS A 908 -52.03 8.83 -24.08
C LYS A 908 -52.95 9.55 -25.08
N GLN A 909 -52.69 10.79 -25.45
CA GLN A 909 -53.52 11.51 -26.43
C GLN A 909 -52.84 11.71 -27.78
N SER A 910 -52.83 10.64 -28.57
CA SER A 910 -53.04 10.75 -30.01
C SER A 910 -53.97 9.61 -30.42
N ASP A 911 -55.28 9.83 -30.27
CA ASP A 911 -56.30 9.17 -31.09
C ASP A 911 -56.11 9.65 -32.54
N ASP A 912 -55.02 9.20 -33.19
CA ASP A 912 -54.92 9.20 -34.64
C ASP A 912 -54.82 7.74 -35.07
N SER A 913 -56.00 7.16 -35.20
CA SER A 913 -56.27 5.88 -35.85
C SER A 913 -55.98 5.96 -37.36
N ASP A 914 -54.81 6.45 -37.77
CA ASP A 914 -54.45 6.60 -39.18
C ASP A 914 -53.38 5.58 -39.59
N LYS A 915 -53.90 4.46 -40.11
CA LYS A 915 -53.29 3.53 -41.08
C LYS A 915 -51.78 3.29 -40.94
N PHE A 916 -51.42 2.38 -40.05
CA PHE A 916 -50.17 1.61 -40.14
C PHE A 916 -50.05 0.94 -41.53
N SER A 917 -49.06 1.33 -42.33
CA SER A 917 -48.78 0.69 -43.62
C SER A 917 -48.11 -0.67 -43.41
N ARG A 918 -48.66 -1.68 -44.08
CA ARG A 918 -48.35 -3.11 -43.93
C ARG A 918 -47.06 -3.48 -44.68
N SER A 919 -46.13 -4.17 -44.02
CA SER A 919 -45.03 -4.88 -44.68
C SER A 919 -44.99 -6.33 -44.21
N VAL A 920 -44.85 -7.25 -45.15
CA VAL A 920 -44.71 -8.70 -44.93
C VAL A 920 -43.23 -8.98 -44.70
N VAL A 921 -42.88 -9.58 -43.56
CA VAL A 921 -41.52 -10.07 -43.28
C VAL A 921 -41.24 -11.24 -44.24
N ASP A 922 -40.10 -11.24 -44.93
CA ASP A 922 -39.69 -12.34 -45.83
C ASP A 922 -39.06 -13.48 -45.01
N PRO A 923 -39.71 -14.66 -44.88
CA PRO A 923 -39.25 -15.76 -44.02
C PRO A 923 -38.21 -16.67 -44.71
N THR A 924 -37.76 -16.34 -45.92
CA THR A 924 -36.82 -17.16 -46.70
C THR A 924 -35.48 -17.47 -46.00
N PRO A 925 -34.82 -16.55 -45.26
CA PRO A 925 -33.51 -16.85 -44.66
C PRO A 925 -33.59 -17.85 -43.50
N LEU A 926 -34.65 -17.75 -42.69
CA LEU A 926 -34.88 -18.66 -41.56
C LEU A 926 -35.22 -20.07 -42.05
N ARG A 927 -35.93 -20.16 -43.19
CA ARG A 927 -36.24 -21.41 -43.88
C ARG A 927 -34.99 -22.12 -44.38
N ASP A 928 -34.04 -21.38 -44.95
CA ASP A 928 -32.77 -21.94 -45.43
C ASP A 928 -31.94 -22.50 -44.27
N VAL A 929 -31.87 -21.77 -43.14
CA VAL A 929 -31.16 -22.23 -41.93
C VAL A 929 -31.80 -23.48 -41.34
N ILE A 930 -33.12 -23.55 -41.23
CA ILE A 930 -33.83 -24.75 -40.73
C ILE A 930 -33.64 -25.95 -41.68
N SER A 931 -33.64 -25.70 -42.99
CA SER A 931 -33.36 -26.75 -44.00
C SER A 931 -31.92 -27.28 -43.91
N MET A 932 -30.96 -26.41 -43.61
CA MET A 932 -29.55 -26.77 -43.47
C MET A 932 -29.31 -27.53 -42.16
N PHE A 933 -29.98 -27.14 -41.07
CA PHE A 933 -29.91 -27.83 -39.78
C PHE A 933 -30.53 -29.22 -39.81
N SER A 934 -31.68 -29.38 -40.48
CA SER A 934 -32.34 -30.68 -40.63
C SER A 934 -31.57 -31.68 -41.49
N GLN A 935 -30.69 -31.21 -42.39
CA GLN A 935 -29.82 -32.07 -43.20
C GLN A 935 -28.51 -32.49 -42.52
N CYS A 936 -27.98 -31.69 -41.59
CA CYS A 936 -26.61 -31.87 -41.09
C CYS A 936 -26.45 -32.74 -39.83
N ARG A 937 -27.52 -33.07 -39.07
CA ARG A 937 -27.39 -33.87 -37.84
C ARG A 937 -28.58 -34.79 -37.57
N SER A 938 -28.30 -36.03 -37.18
CA SER A 938 -29.28 -37.11 -36.96
C SER A 938 -29.65 -37.37 -35.48
N ASP A 939 -29.13 -36.56 -34.56
CA ASP A 939 -29.32 -36.68 -33.11
C ASP A 939 -30.69 -36.15 -32.61
N GLN A 940 -31.16 -36.68 -31.48
CA GLN A 940 -32.50 -36.40 -30.93
C GLN A 940 -32.68 -34.92 -30.53
N PHE A 941 -31.60 -34.30 -30.04
CA PHE A 941 -31.57 -32.88 -29.69
C PHE A 941 -31.71 -31.99 -30.94
N GLY A 942 -31.01 -32.33 -32.04
CA GLY A 942 -31.11 -31.61 -33.30
C GLY A 942 -32.53 -31.58 -33.86
N ARG A 943 -33.27 -32.69 -33.76
CA ARG A 943 -34.67 -32.78 -34.21
C ARG A 943 -35.63 -31.95 -33.36
N GLN A 944 -35.48 -31.99 -32.03
CA GLN A 944 -36.29 -31.16 -31.12
C GLN A 944 -36.00 -29.67 -31.33
N TYR A 945 -34.73 -29.31 -31.47
CA TYR A 945 -34.35 -27.93 -31.71
C TYR A 945 -34.87 -27.43 -33.07
N SER A 946 -34.76 -28.22 -34.14
CA SER A 946 -35.33 -27.86 -35.44
C SER A 946 -36.86 -27.75 -35.41
N ALA A 947 -37.53 -28.61 -34.64
CA ALA A 947 -38.99 -28.56 -34.49
C ALA A 947 -39.44 -27.30 -33.73
N HIS A 948 -38.74 -26.93 -32.65
CA HIS A 948 -39.01 -25.68 -31.93
C HIS A 948 -38.66 -24.45 -32.78
N LEU A 949 -37.64 -24.51 -33.63
CA LEU A 949 -37.31 -23.43 -34.56
C LEU A 949 -38.36 -23.26 -35.66
N GLU A 950 -38.91 -24.37 -36.16
CA GLU A 950 -40.01 -24.37 -37.14
C GLU A 950 -41.33 -23.89 -36.52
N GLU A 951 -41.56 -24.21 -35.24
CA GLU A 951 -42.67 -23.68 -34.43
C GLU A 951 -42.50 -22.16 -34.22
N SER A 952 -41.30 -21.68 -33.85
CA SER A 952 -40.99 -20.25 -33.80
C SER A 952 -41.12 -19.57 -35.17
N ARG A 953 -40.74 -20.21 -36.27
CA ARG A 953 -40.95 -19.70 -37.64
C ARG A 953 -42.44 -19.54 -37.94
N SER A 954 -43.25 -20.53 -37.58
CA SER A 954 -44.70 -20.48 -37.77
C SER A 954 -45.34 -19.36 -36.94
N HIS A 955 -44.87 -19.16 -35.71
CA HIS A 955 -45.27 -18.03 -34.88
C HIS A 955 -44.83 -16.67 -35.46
N LEU A 956 -43.64 -16.60 -36.07
CA LEU A 956 -43.12 -15.40 -36.73
C LEU A 956 -43.85 -15.07 -38.05
N GLU A 957 -44.31 -16.10 -38.79
CA GLU A 957 -45.17 -15.94 -39.98
C GLU A 957 -46.57 -15.43 -39.61
N ASP A 958 -47.07 -15.78 -38.42
CA ASP A 958 -48.33 -15.29 -37.87
C ASP A 958 -48.20 -13.94 -37.12
N GLU A 959 -47.00 -13.58 -36.64
CA GLU A 959 -46.72 -12.29 -36.00
C GLU A 959 -46.57 -11.15 -37.02
N ARG A 960 -47.56 -10.25 -37.00
CA ARG A 960 -47.64 -9.09 -37.87
C ARG A 960 -46.73 -7.96 -37.36
N SER A 961 -45.69 -7.61 -38.11
CA SER A 961 -44.84 -6.47 -37.76
C SER A 961 -45.61 -5.13 -37.83
N LEU A 962 -45.51 -4.35 -36.76
CA LEU A 962 -46.01 -2.97 -36.70
C LEU A 962 -44.97 -2.04 -37.34
N ALA A 963 -45.34 -1.34 -38.43
CA ALA A 963 -44.51 -0.25 -38.93
C ALA A 963 -44.51 0.93 -37.94
N PRO A 964 -43.38 1.64 -37.76
CA PRO A 964 -43.29 2.70 -36.76
C PRO A 964 -44.21 3.89 -37.09
N PRO A 965 -44.88 4.50 -36.10
CA PRO A 965 -45.55 5.79 -36.28
C PRO A 965 -44.50 6.87 -36.59
N ARG A 966 -44.78 7.74 -37.56
CA ARG A 966 -43.87 8.79 -38.03
C ARG A 966 -43.76 10.02 -37.09
N SER A 967 -44.20 9.98 -35.83
CA SER A 967 -44.35 11.26 -35.08
C SER A 967 -44.17 11.29 -33.57
N THR A 968 -43.69 10.27 -32.86
CA THR A 968 -43.19 10.50 -31.48
C THR A 968 -41.75 11.00 -31.57
N ARG A 969 -41.54 12.32 -31.59
CA ARG A 969 -40.19 12.90 -31.73
C ARG A 969 -39.43 12.70 -30.42
N CYS A 970 -38.14 12.36 -30.49
CA CYS A 970 -37.26 12.23 -29.33
C CYS A 970 -37.30 13.50 -28.43
N THR A 971 -37.54 14.67 -29.05
CA THR A 971 -37.76 15.96 -28.37
C THR A 971 -38.96 15.95 -27.41
N ASP A 972 -40.04 15.27 -27.79
CA ASP A 972 -41.27 15.25 -26.98
C ASP A 972 -41.05 14.38 -25.74
N ILE A 973 -40.36 13.25 -25.88
CA ILE A 973 -39.98 12.37 -24.77
C ILE A 973 -39.01 13.10 -23.83
N LEU A 974 -38.07 13.88 -24.38
CA LEU A 974 -37.12 14.66 -23.59
C LEU A 974 -37.84 15.74 -22.77
N GLN A 975 -38.80 16.46 -23.36
CA GLN A 975 -39.62 17.43 -22.63
C GLN A 975 -40.44 16.77 -21.52
N HIS A 976 -41.04 15.61 -21.80
CA HIS A 976 -41.76 14.83 -20.78
C HIS A 976 -40.82 14.37 -19.68
N TYR A 977 -39.63 13.85 -20.00
CA TYR A 977 -38.63 13.46 -19.02
C TYR A 977 -38.23 14.63 -18.12
N GLN A 978 -37.97 15.81 -18.68
CA GLN A 978 -37.65 17.02 -17.91
C GLN A 978 -38.79 17.45 -16.98
N MET A 979 -40.05 17.39 -17.46
CA MET A 979 -41.23 17.67 -16.63
C MET A 979 -41.32 16.68 -15.45
N TRP A 980 -41.15 15.39 -15.71
CA TRP A 980 -41.18 14.35 -14.68
C TRP A 980 -40.00 14.42 -13.71
N CYS A 981 -38.82 14.89 -14.14
CA CYS A 981 -37.71 15.24 -13.23
C CYS A 981 -38.14 16.32 -12.22
N GLY A 982 -38.87 17.34 -12.70
CA GLY A 982 -39.43 18.39 -11.84
C GLY A 982 -40.45 17.85 -10.83
N ILE A 983 -41.40 17.02 -11.30
CA ILE A 983 -42.42 16.38 -10.44
C ILE A 983 -41.77 15.48 -9.38
N TYR A 984 -40.78 14.67 -9.77
CA TYR A 984 -40.03 13.82 -8.86
C TYR A 984 -39.29 14.65 -7.79
N SER A 985 -38.63 15.72 -8.21
CA SER A 985 -37.88 16.60 -7.31
C SER A 985 -38.79 17.30 -6.30
N ASP A 986 -39.95 17.80 -6.74
CA ASP A 986 -40.95 18.42 -5.87
C ASP A 986 -41.55 17.42 -4.88
N ALA A 987 -41.88 16.20 -5.34
CA ALA A 987 -42.38 15.14 -4.47
C ALA A 987 -41.35 14.73 -3.40
N LEU A 988 -40.07 14.59 -3.77
CA LEU A 988 -38.99 14.27 -2.84
C LEU A 988 -38.74 15.42 -1.85
N LEU A 989 -38.80 16.67 -2.30
CA LEU A 989 -38.66 17.85 -1.44
C LEU A 989 -39.78 17.90 -0.41
N LYS A 990 -41.04 17.73 -0.83
CA LYS A 990 -42.20 17.68 0.07
C LYS A 990 -42.06 16.58 1.13
N LEU A 991 -41.61 15.38 0.75
CA LEU A 991 -41.34 14.30 1.70
C LEU A 991 -40.27 14.69 2.72
N LYS A 992 -39.18 15.32 2.26
CA LYS A 992 -38.09 15.77 3.14
C LYS A 992 -38.53 16.88 4.09
N GLU A 993 -39.32 17.84 3.63
CA GLU A 993 -39.84 18.94 4.46
C GLU A 993 -40.79 18.42 5.55
N HIS A 994 -41.68 17.48 5.23
CA HIS A 994 -42.60 16.91 6.22
C HIS A 994 -41.91 16.01 7.25
N LEU A 995 -40.78 15.42 6.87
CA LEU A 995 -39.93 14.61 7.74
C LEU A 995 -38.75 15.41 8.31
N ALA A 996 -38.69 16.73 8.08
CA ALA A 996 -37.65 17.60 8.62
C ALA A 996 -37.82 17.76 10.14
N PRO A 997 -36.75 18.07 10.88
CA PRO A 997 -36.87 18.41 12.29
C PRO A 997 -37.80 19.62 12.48
N CYS A 998 -38.72 19.53 13.44
CA CYS A 998 -39.59 20.63 13.84
C CYS A 998 -39.45 20.91 15.35
N GLY A 999 -39.07 22.14 15.68
CA GLY A 999 -38.85 22.58 17.05
C GLY A 999 -37.44 22.30 17.57
N LEU A 1000 -37.11 22.91 18.71
CA LEU A 1000 -35.75 23.00 19.23
C LEU A 1000 -35.09 21.64 19.52
N THR A 1001 -35.85 20.64 19.97
CA THR A 1001 -35.34 19.30 20.33
C THR A 1001 -34.95 18.48 19.10
N GLU A 1002 -35.79 18.50 18.08
CA GLU A 1002 -35.54 17.83 16.81
C GLU A 1002 -34.43 18.54 16.02
N GLU A 1003 -34.42 19.88 16.02
CA GLU A 1003 -33.35 20.68 15.40
C GLU A 1003 -32.00 20.43 16.06
N SER A 1004 -31.96 20.32 17.40
CA SER A 1004 -30.75 19.94 18.13
C SER A 1004 -30.26 18.54 17.74
N SER A 1005 -31.18 17.58 17.54
CA SER A 1005 -30.86 16.21 17.09
C SER A 1005 -30.35 16.18 15.63
N TYR A 1006 -30.88 17.06 14.78
CA TYR A 1006 -30.41 17.25 13.41
C TYR A 1006 -29.02 17.88 13.36
N ASN A 1007 -28.81 18.98 14.08
CA ASN A 1007 -27.53 19.69 14.13
C ASN A 1007 -26.42 18.85 14.78
N SER A 1008 -26.77 17.93 15.69
CA SER A 1008 -25.83 16.96 16.28
C SER A 1008 -25.59 15.71 15.43
N GLY A 1009 -26.23 15.58 14.26
CA GLY A 1009 -26.03 14.46 13.35
C GLY A 1009 -26.74 13.16 13.74
N HIS A 1010 -27.68 13.22 14.69
CA HIS A 1010 -28.47 12.07 15.17
C HIS A 1010 -29.81 11.90 14.43
N TRP A 1011 -30.19 12.84 13.56
CA TRP A 1011 -31.41 12.73 12.75
C TRP A 1011 -31.30 11.66 11.66
N PRO A 1012 -32.33 10.81 11.45
CA PRO A 1012 -32.30 9.79 10.40
C PRO A 1012 -32.03 10.37 9.00
N ARG A 1013 -31.16 9.71 8.22
CA ARG A 1013 -30.87 10.09 6.83
C ARG A 1013 -32.03 9.69 5.91
N ILE A 1014 -32.84 10.68 5.54
CA ILE A 1014 -33.98 10.50 4.63
C ILE A 1014 -33.48 10.38 3.19
N THR A 1015 -33.26 9.15 2.74
CA THR A 1015 -32.83 8.79 1.37
C THR A 1015 -33.98 8.15 0.60
N VAL A 1016 -33.91 8.16 -0.75
CA VAL A 1016 -34.93 7.53 -1.61
C VAL A 1016 -35.08 6.05 -1.29
N THR A 1017 -33.95 5.35 -1.14
CA THR A 1017 -33.93 3.91 -0.80
C THR A 1017 -34.48 3.63 0.60
N PHE A 1018 -34.24 4.53 1.57
CA PHE A 1018 -34.84 4.45 2.91
C PHE A 1018 -36.36 4.59 2.84
N LEU A 1019 -36.87 5.61 2.15
CA LEU A 1019 -38.31 5.87 2.02
C LEU A 1019 -39.04 4.71 1.34
N LEU A 1020 -38.48 4.18 0.25
CA LEU A 1020 -39.05 3.07 -0.49
C LEU A 1020 -38.91 1.74 0.26
N GLY A 1021 -37.81 1.53 0.99
CA GLY A 1021 -37.61 0.33 1.80
C GLY A 1021 -38.67 0.13 2.90
N LEU A 1022 -39.31 1.22 3.36
CA LEU A 1022 -40.39 1.15 4.35
C LEU A 1022 -41.69 0.55 3.80
N LEU A 1023 -41.86 0.54 2.47
CA LEU A 1023 -43.00 -0.08 1.80
C LEU A 1023 -42.87 -1.61 1.69
N ALA A 1024 -41.67 -2.16 1.86
CA ALA A 1024 -41.42 -3.59 1.70
C ALA A 1024 -42.12 -4.40 2.79
N SER A 1025 -42.68 -5.57 2.44
CA SER A 1025 -43.30 -6.49 3.41
C SER A 1025 -42.31 -6.99 4.47
N THR A 1026 -41.01 -6.96 4.17
CA THR A 1026 -39.91 -7.31 5.07
C THR A 1026 -39.47 -6.17 5.99
N SER A 1027 -40.06 -4.98 5.86
CA SER A 1027 -39.80 -3.84 6.75
C SER A 1027 -40.18 -4.18 8.17
N LYS A 1028 -39.23 -3.99 9.11
CA LYS A 1028 -39.47 -4.16 10.54
C LYS A 1028 -40.24 -2.99 11.17
N THR A 1029 -40.48 -1.93 10.41
CA THR A 1029 -41.14 -0.71 10.90
C THR A 1029 -42.54 -0.62 10.29
N PRO A 1030 -43.62 -0.78 11.07
CA PRO A 1030 -44.97 -0.72 10.54
C PRO A 1030 -45.32 0.72 10.15
N LEU A 1031 -45.62 0.94 8.87
CA LEU A 1031 -46.06 2.23 8.34
C LEU A 1031 -47.59 2.36 8.46
N CYS A 1032 -48.10 3.52 8.89
CA CYS A 1032 -49.54 3.74 8.93
C CYS A 1032 -50.10 3.97 7.51
N ASP A 1033 -51.40 3.67 7.30
CA ASP A 1033 -52.02 3.72 5.97
C ASP A 1033 -51.98 5.13 5.35
N ALA A 1034 -51.95 6.18 6.17
CA ALA A 1034 -51.83 7.57 5.70
C ALA A 1034 -50.49 7.86 5.00
N TRP A 1035 -49.40 7.19 5.39
CA TRP A 1035 -48.07 7.33 4.76
C TRP A 1035 -47.86 6.34 3.60
N LYS A 1036 -48.61 5.23 3.57
CA LYS A 1036 -48.47 4.23 2.49
C LYS A 1036 -48.86 4.80 1.13
N ALA A 1037 -49.97 5.54 1.05
CA ALA A 1037 -50.45 6.07 -0.23
C ALA A 1037 -49.47 7.08 -0.86
N PRO A 1038 -48.94 8.10 -0.14
CA PRO A 1038 -47.98 9.04 -0.70
C PRO A 1038 -46.64 8.39 -1.09
N LEU A 1039 -46.13 7.44 -0.30
CA LEU A 1039 -44.89 6.71 -0.66
C LEU A 1039 -45.11 5.80 -1.88
N THR A 1040 -46.29 5.18 -2.02
CA THR A 1040 -46.64 4.40 -3.22
C THR A 1040 -46.71 5.31 -4.45
N ASN A 1041 -47.33 6.48 -4.33
CA ASN A 1041 -47.37 7.47 -5.42
C ASN A 1041 -45.97 7.97 -5.78
N PHE A 1042 -45.09 8.19 -4.80
CA PHE A 1042 -43.69 8.53 -5.02
C PHE A 1042 -42.93 7.42 -5.77
N ALA A 1043 -43.12 6.15 -5.39
CA ALA A 1043 -42.55 5.01 -6.12
C ALA A 1043 -43.04 4.95 -7.58
N MET A 1044 -44.32 5.23 -7.82
CA MET A 1044 -44.89 5.29 -9.16
C MET A 1044 -44.33 6.45 -10.00
N ILE A 1045 -44.13 7.63 -9.41
CA ILE A 1045 -43.49 8.78 -10.07
C ILE A 1045 -42.06 8.41 -10.49
N LEU A 1046 -41.30 7.75 -9.62
CA LEU A 1046 -39.95 7.28 -9.93
C LEU A 1046 -39.93 6.21 -11.04
N LEU A 1047 -40.84 5.24 -10.99
CA LEU A 1047 -40.95 4.22 -12.04
C LEU A 1047 -41.23 4.84 -13.43
N ARG A 1048 -42.05 5.90 -13.46
CA ARG A 1048 -42.33 6.69 -14.68
C ARG A 1048 -41.08 7.40 -15.19
N LEU A 1049 -40.32 8.02 -14.29
CA LEU A 1049 -39.06 8.68 -14.63
C LEU A 1049 -38.06 7.69 -15.25
N GLN A 1050 -37.87 6.53 -14.62
CA GLN A 1050 -37.00 5.46 -15.11
C GLN A 1050 -37.44 4.96 -16.50
N ARG A 1051 -38.77 4.84 -16.74
CA ARG A 1051 -39.32 4.46 -18.05
C ARG A 1051 -38.99 5.48 -19.13
N LEU A 1052 -39.23 6.77 -18.87
CA LEU A 1052 -38.93 7.84 -19.83
C LEU A 1052 -37.45 7.86 -20.18
N ARG A 1053 -36.57 7.63 -19.20
CA ARG A 1053 -35.13 7.49 -19.44
C ARG A 1053 -34.78 6.30 -20.33
N ARG A 1054 -35.39 5.12 -20.11
CA ARG A 1054 -35.19 3.96 -21.00
C ARG A 1054 -35.66 4.26 -22.42
N LEU A 1055 -36.81 4.91 -22.58
CA LEU A 1055 -37.32 5.35 -23.89
C LEU A 1055 -36.35 6.32 -24.59
N LEU A 1056 -35.78 7.29 -23.85
CA LEU A 1056 -34.74 8.18 -24.37
C LEU A 1056 -33.48 7.42 -24.81
N LYS A 1057 -33.03 6.45 -24.01
CA LYS A 1057 -31.87 5.61 -24.34
C LYS A 1057 -32.09 4.78 -25.60
N LEU A 1058 -33.26 4.16 -25.74
CA LEU A 1058 -33.62 3.35 -26.92
C LEU A 1058 -33.80 4.23 -28.16
N ALA A 1059 -34.41 5.41 -28.02
CA ALA A 1059 -34.55 6.38 -29.10
C ALA A 1059 -33.18 6.90 -29.58
N ALA A 1060 -32.26 7.22 -28.67
CA ALA A 1060 -30.91 7.63 -29.00
C ALA A 1060 -30.08 6.50 -29.63
N GLY A 1061 -30.26 5.26 -29.15
CA GLY A 1061 -29.60 4.07 -29.68
C GLY A 1061 -30.13 3.60 -31.05
N GLY A 1062 -31.22 4.18 -31.56
CA GLY A 1062 -31.83 3.79 -32.83
C GLY A 1062 -32.51 2.41 -32.82
N ASP A 1063 -32.78 1.85 -31.63
CA ASP A 1063 -33.41 0.54 -31.45
C ASP A 1063 -34.94 0.68 -31.44
N HIS A 1064 -35.52 0.79 -32.65
CA HIS A 1064 -36.93 1.14 -32.85
C HIS A 1064 -37.88 0.04 -32.38
N GLU A 1065 -37.46 -1.22 -32.42
CA GLU A 1065 -38.30 -2.35 -32.02
C GLU A 1065 -38.48 -2.40 -30.51
N GLU A 1066 -37.38 -2.35 -29.76
CA GLU A 1066 -37.40 -2.30 -28.29
C GLU A 1066 -38.02 -0.99 -27.77
N PHE A 1067 -37.84 0.12 -28.50
CA PHE A 1067 -38.53 1.37 -28.20
C PHE A 1067 -40.05 1.22 -28.26
N LEU A 1068 -40.59 0.59 -29.32
CA LEU A 1068 -42.03 0.36 -29.45
C LEU A 1068 -42.56 -0.62 -28.40
N LYS A 1069 -41.79 -1.66 -28.05
CA LYS A 1069 -42.14 -2.58 -26.96
C LYS A 1069 -42.23 -1.87 -25.61
N GLU A 1070 -41.25 -1.04 -25.24
CA GLU A 1070 -41.28 -0.27 -23.99
C GLU A 1070 -42.38 0.82 -24.00
N LEU A 1071 -42.71 1.38 -25.17
CA LEU A 1071 -43.82 2.33 -25.34
C LEU A 1071 -45.20 1.65 -25.17
N ALA A 1072 -45.36 0.43 -25.72
CA ALA A 1072 -46.58 -0.37 -25.60
C ALA A 1072 -46.75 -0.96 -24.18
N ASN A 1073 -45.65 -1.24 -23.48
CA ASN A 1073 -45.65 -1.77 -22.12
C ASN A 1073 -45.89 -0.63 -21.11
N ASP A 1074 -47.15 -0.18 -21.01
CA ASP A 1074 -47.59 0.67 -19.92
C ASP A 1074 -47.70 -0.20 -18.66
N GLY A 1075 -46.69 -0.16 -17.78
CA GLY A 1075 -46.61 -0.89 -16.50
C GLY A 1075 -47.75 -0.61 -15.51
N TYR A 1076 -48.84 0.00 -15.98
CA TYR A 1076 -50.07 0.35 -15.28
C TYR A 1076 -51.20 -0.68 -15.48
N GLN A 1077 -51.11 -1.59 -16.45
CA GLN A 1077 -52.15 -2.62 -16.67
C GLN A 1077 -52.08 -3.72 -15.59
N GLY A 1078 -52.64 -3.44 -14.41
CA GLY A 1078 -52.90 -4.43 -13.36
C GLY A 1078 -52.59 -3.99 -11.92
N VAL A 1079 -51.89 -2.86 -11.72
CA VAL A 1079 -51.45 -2.40 -10.38
C VAL A 1079 -52.55 -1.61 -9.63
N ALA A 1080 -53.68 -1.36 -10.28
CA ALA A 1080 -54.71 -0.44 -9.79
C ALA A 1080 -55.54 -0.93 -8.59
N ASN A 1081 -55.35 -2.15 -8.07
CA ASN A 1081 -56.10 -2.61 -6.89
C ASN A 1081 -55.51 -3.85 -6.21
N THR A 1082 -54.47 -3.70 -5.37
CA THR A 1082 -54.34 -4.43 -4.07
C THR A 1082 -53.01 -4.11 -3.38
N GLN A 1083 -53.04 -3.98 -2.06
CA GLN A 1083 -51.86 -3.93 -1.17
C GLN A 1083 -50.88 -5.12 -1.36
N ALA A 1084 -51.31 -6.19 -2.05
CA ALA A 1084 -50.51 -7.38 -2.36
C ALA A 1084 -49.40 -7.17 -3.41
N TYR A 1085 -49.37 -6.03 -4.12
CA TYR A 1085 -48.41 -5.77 -5.21
C TYR A 1085 -47.32 -4.73 -4.89
N VAL A 1086 -47.23 -4.26 -3.64
CA VAL A 1086 -46.24 -3.23 -3.24
C VAL A 1086 -44.80 -3.75 -3.35
N ASP A 1087 -44.52 -4.99 -2.95
CA ASP A 1087 -43.19 -5.59 -3.12
C ASP A 1087 -42.79 -5.71 -4.59
N TRP A 1088 -43.75 -6.01 -5.48
CA TRP A 1088 -43.52 -6.06 -6.91
C TRP A 1088 -43.19 -4.68 -7.50
N LEU A 1089 -43.89 -3.64 -7.05
CA LEU A 1089 -43.58 -2.25 -7.42
C LEU A 1089 -42.14 -1.89 -6.99
N LEU A 1090 -41.73 -2.27 -5.78
CA LEU A 1090 -40.37 -2.03 -5.30
C LEU A 1090 -39.33 -2.79 -6.13
N ILE A 1091 -39.57 -4.07 -6.44
CA ILE A 1091 -38.68 -4.85 -7.32
C ILE A 1091 -38.49 -4.12 -8.66
N GLN A 1092 -39.58 -3.65 -9.28
CA GLN A 1092 -39.48 -2.92 -10.56
C GLN A 1092 -38.69 -1.61 -10.45
N VAL A 1093 -38.85 -0.87 -9.35
CA VAL A 1093 -38.12 0.38 -9.12
C VAL A 1093 -36.64 0.10 -8.87
N PHE A 1094 -36.30 -0.95 -8.11
CA PHE A 1094 -34.91 -1.29 -7.79
C PHE A 1094 -34.18 -2.04 -8.92
N ASP A 1095 -34.87 -2.76 -9.82
CA ASP A 1095 -34.28 -3.49 -10.95
C ASP A 1095 -34.41 -2.75 -12.31
N GLY A 1096 -35.00 -1.56 -12.31
CA GLY A 1096 -35.38 -0.81 -13.51
C GLY A 1096 -34.26 -0.45 -14.51
N HIS A 1097 -32.98 -0.65 -14.16
CA HIS A 1097 -31.81 -0.41 -15.03
C HIS A 1097 -31.38 -1.62 -15.88
N GLN A 1098 -31.74 -2.87 -15.51
CA GLN A 1098 -31.23 -4.08 -16.19
C GLN A 1098 -32.23 -4.82 -17.08
N GLN A 1099 -33.51 -4.45 -17.06
CA GLN A 1099 -34.57 -5.20 -17.75
C GLN A 1099 -35.11 -4.46 -19.00
N SER A 1100 -34.35 -4.45 -20.10
CA SER A 1100 -34.94 -4.23 -21.44
C SER A 1100 -35.42 -5.56 -22.05
N ASN A 1101 -34.68 -6.65 -21.88
CA ASN A 1101 -34.84 -7.81 -22.78
C ASN A 1101 -35.88 -8.88 -22.36
N ASN A 1102 -36.56 -8.79 -21.22
CA ASN A 1102 -37.42 -9.91 -20.76
C ASN A 1102 -38.60 -9.55 -19.83
N ARG A 1103 -39.13 -8.33 -19.92
CA ARG A 1103 -40.22 -7.89 -19.01
C ARG A 1103 -41.51 -8.69 -19.17
N SER A 1104 -41.87 -9.09 -20.39
CA SER A 1104 -43.09 -9.88 -20.67
C SER A 1104 -43.05 -11.25 -19.97
N LEU A 1105 -41.93 -11.97 -20.11
CA LEU A 1105 -41.67 -13.26 -19.46
C LEU A 1105 -41.58 -13.15 -17.93
N THR A 1106 -41.02 -12.06 -17.40
CA THR A 1106 -40.90 -11.86 -15.94
C THR A 1106 -42.27 -11.54 -15.30
N ILE A 1107 -43.15 -10.87 -16.04
CA ILE A 1107 -44.55 -10.62 -15.62
C ILE A 1107 -45.37 -11.92 -15.65
N GLU A 1108 -45.16 -12.78 -16.66
CA GLU A 1108 -45.82 -14.10 -16.74
C GLU A 1108 -45.33 -15.07 -15.66
N LEU A 1109 -44.01 -15.18 -15.45
CA LEU A 1109 -43.42 -15.99 -14.37
C LEU A 1109 -43.86 -15.51 -12.97
N GLY A 1110 -43.98 -14.19 -12.79
CA GLY A 1110 -44.51 -13.60 -11.55
C GLY A 1110 -45.98 -13.92 -11.32
N ARG A 1111 -46.79 -14.00 -12.38
CA ARG A 1111 -48.20 -14.43 -12.30
C ARG A 1111 -48.33 -15.92 -12.01
N GLU A 1112 -47.48 -16.77 -12.61
CA GLU A 1112 -47.48 -18.22 -12.37
C GLU A 1112 -46.96 -18.61 -10.98
N SER A 1113 -46.00 -17.87 -10.44
CA SER A 1113 -45.45 -18.14 -9.10
C SER A 1113 -46.45 -17.86 -7.97
N ILE A 1114 -47.49 -17.05 -8.23
CA ILE A 1114 -48.50 -16.63 -7.24
C ILE A 1114 -49.79 -17.46 -7.36
N SER A 1115 -50.02 -18.14 -8.49
CA SER A 1115 -51.21 -18.98 -8.72
C SER A 1115 -51.11 -20.41 -8.15
N CYS A 1116 -49.98 -20.80 -7.55
CA CYS A 1116 -49.85 -22.08 -6.85
C CYS A 1116 -49.77 -21.94 -5.31
N PRO A 1117 -50.91 -21.87 -4.59
CA PRO A 1117 -50.99 -22.36 -3.23
C PRO A 1117 -51.59 -23.77 -3.23
N SER A 1118 -51.01 -24.64 -2.38
CA SER A 1118 -51.42 -26.02 -2.07
C SER A 1118 -50.90 -27.12 -3.01
N HIS A 1119 -49.82 -27.77 -2.56
CA HIS A 1119 -49.57 -29.22 -2.56
C HIS A 1119 -48.08 -29.45 -2.36
N THR A 1120 -47.62 -29.54 -1.11
CA THR A 1120 -47.11 -30.81 -0.54
C THR A 1120 -46.55 -30.56 0.86
N SER A 1121 -46.88 -31.54 1.70
CA SER A 1121 -46.54 -31.78 3.11
C SER A 1121 -45.05 -31.96 3.39
#